data_AF-A0A1Q5P369-F1
#
_entry.id   AF-A0A1Q5P369-F1
#
_cell.length_a   1.000
_cell.length_b   1.000
_cell.length_c   1.000
_cell.angle_alpha   90.00
_cell.angle_beta   90.00
_cell.angle_gamma   90.00
#
_symmetry.space_group_name_H-M   'P 1'
#
loop_
_entity.id
_entity.type
_entity.pdbx_description
1 polymer ?
#
loop_
_entity_poly.entity_id
_entity_poly.type
_entity_poly.pdbx_seq_one_letter_code
_entity_poly.pdbx_strand_id
1 'polypeptide(L)'
;MSNNKTYSSHEKVNDAFWRELKIRIDAFNEYSEEIKTSLFHLTIEKCTLEELKEILSFFDKSIETKEKVELIKQAKLINKNDQCLLLKAKEFLHRKKGSIKSYYNLVSNSFEDTYSTPLVQLLHLFKKSPANLFSFYTYHLWSVRGSGDLLSLNKKVSVEKSKDLAKNSEFEKELENRLFKGSGEKNKYRIFSYCILDNQRVIVLWYKRLNDISRPDFKEAIRNQEVDEMMYEVSLDNQSVEIKIKTETEKRIIKKYLEETFEGELTLVKSEVFNRYNKQMVLDSFLLGKSAVGKTIVDFQVESIHFRESLLKNSPEITIKANHIDVWASIKDAYEKNCIHMTSIKDIAGMAVIAEGTRRIIRSSVLENGHILLTMDDSRLEKDRRKSFMDKFLERFGIPLFQEISNEHFTDGQSDLVDYAMSQVNSENIQENEQYGKLIEKKMLKLIPEETAYCQERDCTYEERRSDDQTIPTECPVCEGIIKTKSNILLKTDIKQINQYIQSHIKILEKSGDWKKLNNSIMTFGKRKYEFINIERNVDGKLFQLIITEETLPRPFLNRLIKQMTPIIIIFVGHQDLYVEKFTTDSIQTMTFGKLFVLDKEEEILNFYIPLMNTLALRSKAYIASAASKAYESLCQLPLMIEEEVKEYDEDTLEDDVFAILKDIFTNATKWGNNKKGQAVPEGVFTISCRNGKYTKVLNDTFTFDCKYTEKDHYNLERSEKRKAVEYVKSLGVNAYIQRFSNVSEISAHLFISNKDFMPIQVKSMVKYFEDELLDDEEREEEISTVPVFITTEVLTYLHELYRGHIEEIQLAPNLFLRELRKTLLPKEHIVTKDHIDQVFEKALDEELRELDRLNMVKLNKDVSVS
;
A
#
# COMPACT_ATOMS: atom_id res chain seq x y z
N MET A 1 -7.67 31.90 27.41
CA MET A 1 -6.48 32.66 27.88
C MET A 1 -5.31 31.72 27.98
N SER A 2 -4.17 32.09 27.40
CA SER A 2 -2.94 31.30 27.41
C SER A 2 -2.22 31.30 28.77
N ASN A 3 -1.43 30.26 29.02
CA ASN A 3 -0.73 30.09 30.30
C ASN A 3 0.34 31.16 30.53
N ASN A 4 0.94 31.72 29.49
CA ASN A 4 1.84 32.87 29.62
C ASN A 4 1.14 34.10 30.23
N LYS A 5 -0.15 34.32 29.92
CA LYS A 5 -0.94 35.42 30.50
C LYS A 5 -1.40 35.08 31.91
N THR A 6 -1.83 33.84 32.12
CA THR A 6 -2.31 33.37 33.42
C THR A 6 -1.20 33.45 34.47
N TYR A 7 0.02 33.00 34.17
CA TYR A 7 1.14 32.93 35.12
C TYR A 7 2.20 34.01 34.90
N SER A 8 1.77 35.25 34.65
CA SER A 8 2.68 36.39 34.51
C SER A 8 3.36 36.80 35.82
N SER A 9 2.72 36.53 36.96
CA SER A 9 3.23 36.81 38.31
C SER A 9 3.44 35.54 39.14
N HIS A 10 4.38 35.61 40.09
CA HIS A 10 4.71 34.50 41.01
C HIS A 10 3.55 34.13 41.94
N GLU A 11 2.66 35.06 42.27
CA GLU A 11 1.49 34.83 43.14
C GLU A 11 0.52 33.77 42.59
N LYS A 12 0.51 33.56 41.28
CA LYS A 12 -0.37 32.60 40.61
C LYS A 12 0.24 31.22 40.46
N VAL A 13 1.49 31.03 40.91
CA VAL A 13 2.17 29.73 40.84
C VAL A 13 1.62 28.81 41.91
N ASN A 14 0.95 27.74 41.47
CA ASN A 14 0.39 26.69 42.32
C ASN A 14 0.70 25.31 41.72
N ASP A 15 0.11 24.24 42.25
CA ASP A 15 0.35 22.89 41.70
C ASP A 15 -0.15 22.75 40.26
N ALA A 16 -1.21 23.47 39.86
CA ALA A 16 -1.70 23.46 38.49
C ALA A 16 -0.66 24.00 37.49
N PHE A 17 0.10 25.04 37.87
CA PHE A 17 1.22 25.56 37.06
C PHE A 17 2.22 24.45 36.71
N TRP A 18 2.64 23.67 37.70
CA TRP A 18 3.63 22.61 37.50
C TRP A 18 3.04 21.41 36.74
N ARG A 19 1.76 21.07 36.96
CA ARG A 19 1.05 20.06 36.15
C ARG A 19 1.00 20.45 34.68
N GLU A 20 0.71 21.71 34.37
CA GLU A 20 0.65 22.20 32.99
C GLU A 20 2.03 22.16 32.31
N LEU A 21 3.13 22.34 33.04
CA LEU A 21 4.50 22.10 32.55
C LEU A 21 4.89 20.62 32.47
N LYS A 22 3.94 19.71 32.67
CA LYS A 22 4.10 18.24 32.67
C LYS A 22 5.09 17.73 33.73
N ILE A 23 5.17 18.40 34.87
CA ILE A 23 5.92 17.92 36.05
C ILE A 23 5.02 17.02 36.90
N ARG A 24 5.56 15.93 37.45
CA ARG A 24 4.82 15.00 38.30
C ARG A 24 4.66 15.55 39.74
N ILE A 25 4.01 16.70 39.86
CA ILE A 25 3.88 17.41 41.13
C ILE A 25 3.14 16.58 42.19
N ASP A 26 2.18 15.75 41.78
CA ASP A 26 1.39 14.94 42.70
C ASP A 26 2.26 13.89 43.40
N ALA A 27 3.10 13.17 42.63
CA ALA A 27 4.10 12.26 43.19
C ALA A 27 5.13 13.00 44.06
N PHE A 28 5.47 14.24 43.69
CA PHE A 28 6.39 15.07 44.47
C PHE A 28 5.78 15.50 45.81
N ASN A 29 4.48 15.77 45.84
CA ASN A 29 3.74 16.14 47.03
C ASN A 29 3.50 14.95 47.99
N GLU A 30 3.48 13.72 47.46
CA GLU A 30 3.38 12.48 48.26
C GLU A 30 4.68 12.13 49.00
N TYR A 31 5.84 12.65 48.58
CA TYR A 31 7.10 12.42 49.27
C TYR A 31 7.14 13.09 50.65
N SER A 32 7.66 12.36 51.65
CA SER A 32 7.98 12.94 52.95
C SER A 32 9.09 13.99 52.81
N GLU A 33 9.16 14.90 53.79
CA GLU A 33 10.18 15.95 53.81
C GLU A 33 11.60 15.38 53.90
N GLU A 34 11.80 14.21 54.54
CA GLU A 34 13.11 13.54 54.56
C GLU A 34 13.53 13.06 53.16
N ILE A 35 12.57 12.54 52.37
CA ILE A 35 12.82 12.07 51.01
C ILE A 35 13.19 13.23 50.10
N LYS A 36 12.45 14.35 50.16
CA LYS A 36 12.75 15.56 49.36
C LYS A 36 14.14 16.12 49.69
N THR A 37 14.47 16.21 50.98
CA THR A 37 15.79 16.66 51.44
C THR A 37 16.91 15.72 50.94
N SER A 38 16.68 14.41 51.00
CA SER A 38 17.63 13.41 50.50
C SER A 38 17.84 13.50 48.98
N LEU A 39 16.78 13.68 48.20
CA LEU A 39 16.83 13.89 46.75
C LEU A 39 17.57 15.19 46.38
N PHE A 40 17.39 16.24 47.16
CA PHE A 40 18.14 17.49 47.02
C PHE A 40 19.63 17.28 47.28
N HIS A 41 20.00 16.64 48.39
CA HIS A 41 21.40 16.32 48.70
C HIS A 41 22.09 15.52 47.59
N LEU A 42 21.43 14.45 47.12
CA LEU A 42 21.93 13.65 45.99
C LEU A 42 22.04 14.45 44.68
N THR A 43 21.20 15.47 44.51
CA THR A 43 21.25 16.35 43.34
C THR A 43 22.47 17.25 43.39
N ILE A 44 22.69 17.93 44.52
CA ILE A 44 23.81 18.84 44.76
C ILE A 44 25.16 18.09 44.67
N GLU A 45 25.24 16.88 45.22
CA GLU A 45 26.47 16.06 45.16
C GLU A 45 26.89 15.72 43.72
N LYS A 46 25.94 15.61 42.80
CA LYS A 46 26.16 15.29 41.38
C LYS A 46 26.45 16.52 40.50
N CYS A 47 26.26 17.74 41.00
CA CYS A 47 26.53 18.96 40.24
C CYS A 47 28.03 19.15 39.98
N THR A 48 28.36 19.86 38.90
CA THR A 48 29.74 20.28 38.63
C THR A 48 30.15 21.42 39.58
N LEU A 49 31.45 21.70 39.69
CA LEU A 49 31.93 22.81 40.53
C LEU A 49 31.34 24.16 40.08
N GLU A 50 31.24 24.37 38.76
CA GLU A 50 30.68 25.57 38.15
C GLU A 50 29.18 25.69 38.41
N GLU A 51 28.42 24.61 38.23
CA GLU A 51 26.98 24.58 38.53
C GLU A 51 26.69 24.84 40.01
N LEU A 52 27.52 24.34 40.93
CA LEU A 52 27.40 24.62 42.37
C LEU A 52 27.63 26.10 42.70
N LYS A 53 28.64 26.73 42.08
CA LYS A 53 28.92 28.16 42.26
C LYS A 53 27.76 29.02 41.76
N GLU A 54 27.23 28.71 40.59
CA GLU A 54 26.07 29.43 40.04
C GLU A 54 24.80 29.23 40.88
N ILE A 55 24.55 28.01 41.38
CA ILE A 55 23.41 27.75 42.29
C ILE A 55 23.53 28.58 43.57
N LEU A 56 24.70 28.56 44.22
CA LEU A 56 24.93 29.33 45.46
C LEU A 56 24.81 30.84 45.22
N SER A 57 25.38 31.33 44.13
CA SER A 57 25.27 32.73 43.72
C SER A 57 23.81 33.13 43.46
N PHE A 58 23.02 32.27 42.83
CA PHE A 58 21.62 32.56 42.50
C PHE A 58 20.72 32.72 43.74
N PHE A 59 21.03 31.97 44.81
CA PHE A 59 20.35 32.02 46.10
C PHE A 59 21.05 32.94 47.12
N ASP A 60 21.87 33.89 46.63
CA ASP A 60 22.53 34.92 47.43
C ASP A 60 23.37 34.36 48.61
N LYS A 61 24.03 33.21 48.40
CA LYS A 61 24.97 32.61 49.37
C LYS A 61 26.41 33.03 49.05
N SER A 62 27.14 33.50 50.06
CA SER A 62 28.56 33.83 49.94
C SER A 62 29.38 32.59 49.60
N ILE A 63 30.19 32.69 48.54
CA ILE A 63 31.13 31.63 48.14
C ILE A 63 32.40 31.78 48.97
N GLU A 64 32.47 31.06 50.09
CA GLU A 64 33.58 31.21 51.06
C GLU A 64 34.83 30.40 50.67
N THR A 65 34.76 29.55 49.64
CA THR A 65 35.79 28.57 49.29
C THR A 65 35.74 28.14 47.82
N LYS A 66 36.86 27.61 47.31
CA LYS A 66 36.96 26.99 45.98
C LYS A 66 36.81 25.46 46.01
N GLU A 67 36.75 24.84 47.19
CA GLU A 67 36.67 23.39 47.34
C GLU A 67 35.23 22.87 47.18
N LYS A 68 35.05 21.87 46.31
CA LYS A 68 33.72 21.31 45.99
C LYS A 68 32.98 20.78 47.22
N VAL A 69 33.69 20.10 48.13
CA VAL A 69 33.11 19.47 49.33
C VAL A 69 32.47 20.51 50.24
N GLU A 70 33.14 21.65 50.41
CA GLU A 70 32.66 22.72 51.28
C GLU A 70 31.52 23.51 50.64
N LEU A 71 31.56 23.71 49.31
CA LEU A 71 30.42 24.25 48.56
C LEU A 71 29.17 23.35 48.63
N ILE A 72 29.34 22.02 48.65
CA ILE A 72 28.23 21.08 48.86
C ILE A 72 27.62 21.30 50.25
N LYS A 73 28.44 21.46 51.30
CA LYS A 73 27.92 21.73 52.65
C LYS A 73 27.13 23.04 52.70
N GLN A 74 27.64 24.10 52.08
CA GLN A 74 26.93 25.38 51.98
C GLN A 74 25.62 25.25 51.20
N ALA A 75 25.60 24.51 50.10
CA ALA A 75 24.39 24.30 49.29
C ALA A 75 23.32 23.50 50.06
N LYS A 76 23.71 22.61 50.98
CA LYS A 76 22.77 21.90 51.89
C LYS A 76 22.06 22.85 52.87
N LEU A 77 22.54 24.09 53.06
CA LEU A 77 21.92 25.13 53.90
C LEU A 77 20.90 26.00 53.16
N ILE A 78 20.62 25.74 51.87
CA ILE A 78 19.55 26.40 51.13
C ILE A 78 18.20 26.08 51.82
N ASN A 79 17.29 27.05 51.91
CA ASN A 79 16.02 26.86 52.61
C ASN A 79 15.14 25.81 51.89
N LYS A 80 14.21 25.17 52.60
CA LYS A 80 13.40 24.06 52.07
C LYS A 80 12.57 24.42 50.84
N ASN A 81 12.06 25.64 50.76
CA ASN A 81 11.24 26.09 49.63
C ASN A 81 12.08 26.19 48.35
N ASP A 82 13.30 26.73 48.46
CA ASP A 82 14.25 26.83 47.36
C ASP A 82 14.81 25.46 46.95
N GLN A 83 15.03 24.55 47.91
CA GLN A 83 15.36 23.16 47.60
C GLN A 83 14.27 22.50 46.74
N CYS A 84 13.00 22.69 47.10
CA CYS A 84 11.86 22.19 46.33
C CYS A 84 11.79 22.82 44.93
N LEU A 85 12.00 24.13 44.82
CA LEU A 85 12.03 24.82 43.54
C LEU A 85 13.13 24.27 42.62
N LEU A 86 14.34 24.06 43.16
CA LEU A 86 15.46 23.50 42.40
C LEU A 86 15.16 22.08 41.90
N LEU A 87 14.53 21.24 42.73
CA LEU A 87 14.11 19.90 42.34
C LEU A 87 13.04 19.93 41.22
N LYS A 88 12.04 20.81 41.33
CA LYS A 88 11.01 21.00 40.27
C LYS A 88 11.66 21.49 38.96
N ALA A 89 12.55 22.47 39.03
CA ALA A 89 13.29 22.98 37.88
C ALA A 89 14.15 21.88 37.24
N LYS A 90 14.81 21.05 38.04
CA LYS A 90 15.61 19.91 37.55
C LYS A 90 14.74 18.86 36.85
N GLU A 91 13.58 18.53 37.40
CA GLU A 91 12.63 17.62 36.75
C GLU A 91 12.15 18.19 35.42
N PHE A 92 11.80 19.48 35.38
CA PHE A 92 11.40 20.15 34.16
C PHE A 92 12.51 20.18 33.10
N LEU A 93 13.76 20.38 33.51
CA LEU A 93 14.94 20.41 32.65
C LEU A 93 15.27 19.02 32.05
N HIS A 94 14.81 17.94 32.65
CA HIS A 94 15.05 16.59 32.16
C HIS A 94 14.60 16.45 30.70
N ARG A 95 15.52 15.97 29.83
CA ARG A 95 15.38 15.88 28.35
C ARG A 95 15.29 17.22 27.59
N LYS A 96 15.44 18.39 28.26
CA LYS A 96 15.38 19.74 27.65
C LYS A 96 16.68 20.55 27.69
N LYS A 97 17.78 19.95 28.19
CA LYS A 97 19.10 20.61 28.38
C LYS A 97 19.69 21.28 27.14
N GLY A 98 19.45 20.74 25.94
CA GLY A 98 19.95 21.35 24.70
C GLY A 98 19.22 22.64 24.34
N SER A 99 17.89 22.61 24.36
CA SER A 99 17.06 23.77 23.97
C SER A 99 17.18 24.95 24.93
N ILE A 100 17.46 24.73 26.23
CA ILE A 100 17.54 25.83 27.20
C ILE A 100 18.72 26.74 26.93
N LYS A 101 19.89 26.20 26.54
CA LYS A 101 21.06 27.03 26.22
C LYS A 101 20.76 27.95 25.03
N SER A 102 20.21 27.39 23.95
CA SER A 102 19.83 28.16 22.76
C SER A 102 18.75 29.20 23.08
N TYR A 103 17.71 28.81 23.84
CA TYR A 103 16.64 29.73 24.24
C TYR A 103 17.16 30.85 25.13
N TYR A 104 17.95 30.51 26.16
CA TYR A 104 18.47 31.46 27.13
C TYR A 104 19.34 32.50 26.45
N ASN A 105 20.24 32.11 25.54
CA ASN A 105 21.07 33.04 24.78
C ASN A 105 20.24 34.02 23.92
N LEU A 106 19.09 33.59 23.41
CA LEU A 106 18.20 34.46 22.61
C LEU A 106 17.46 35.48 23.48
N VAL A 107 17.17 35.18 24.75
CA VAL A 107 16.43 36.09 25.63
C VAL A 107 17.33 36.84 26.64
N SER A 108 18.56 36.36 26.83
CA SER A 108 19.48 36.87 27.85
C SER A 108 20.02 38.26 27.58
N ASN A 109 19.98 38.72 26.32
CA ASN A 109 20.37 40.09 25.98
C ASN A 109 19.54 41.16 26.72
N SER A 110 18.38 40.77 27.25
CA SER A 110 17.51 41.64 28.04
C SER A 110 17.77 41.58 29.56
N PHE A 111 18.72 40.75 30.02
CA PHE A 111 18.99 40.54 31.44
C PHE A 111 20.33 41.17 31.88
N GLU A 112 20.35 41.73 33.10
CA GLU A 112 21.55 42.30 33.71
C GLU A 112 22.59 41.22 34.09
N ASP A 113 22.13 40.05 34.53
CA ASP A 113 22.98 38.90 34.89
C ASP A 113 22.80 37.73 33.92
N THR A 114 23.89 37.02 33.62
CA THR A 114 23.87 35.81 32.77
C THR A 114 24.49 34.61 33.48
N TYR A 115 23.93 33.43 33.23
CA TYR A 115 24.36 32.16 33.81
C TYR A 115 24.71 31.19 32.69
N SER A 116 25.72 30.35 32.91
CA SER A 116 26.23 29.39 31.93
C SER A 116 25.58 28.01 32.06
N THR A 117 25.09 27.66 33.25
CA THR A 117 24.60 26.31 33.52
C THR A 117 23.08 26.16 33.28
N PRO A 118 22.63 25.10 32.57
CA PRO A 118 21.23 24.91 32.19
C PRO A 118 20.21 24.99 33.34
N LEU A 119 20.57 24.49 34.53
CA LEU A 119 19.67 24.49 35.69
C LEU A 119 19.49 25.90 36.24
N VAL A 120 20.57 26.67 36.35
CA VAL A 120 20.51 28.04 36.87
C VAL A 120 19.92 29.00 35.85
N GLN A 121 20.18 28.79 34.56
CA GLN A 121 19.46 29.48 33.48
C GLN A 121 17.94 29.35 33.60
N LEU A 122 17.46 28.12 33.88
CA LEU A 122 16.03 27.86 34.06
C LEU A 122 15.47 28.53 35.32
N LEU A 123 16.21 28.46 36.44
CA LEU A 123 15.84 29.14 37.68
C LEU A 123 15.79 30.66 37.50
N HIS A 124 16.73 31.22 36.76
CA HIS A 124 16.77 32.64 36.44
C HIS A 124 15.59 33.07 35.57
N LEU A 125 15.25 32.31 34.54
CA LEU A 125 14.04 32.55 33.74
C LEU A 125 12.79 32.56 34.61
N PHE A 126 12.66 31.59 35.52
CA PHE A 126 11.55 31.52 36.47
C PHE A 126 11.52 32.72 37.41
N LYS A 127 12.66 33.12 38.00
CA LYS A 127 12.79 34.29 38.89
C LYS A 127 12.31 35.56 38.19
N LYS A 128 12.68 35.76 36.93
CA LYS A 128 12.22 36.92 36.12
C LYS A 128 10.72 36.88 35.86
N SER A 129 10.17 35.73 35.46
CA SER A 129 8.72 35.50 35.39
C SER A 129 8.41 34.01 35.20
N PRO A 130 7.41 33.44 35.91
CA PRO A 130 6.99 32.06 35.69
C PRO A 130 6.55 31.78 34.24
N ALA A 131 6.01 32.78 33.54
CA ALA A 131 5.62 32.70 32.14
C ALA A 131 6.78 32.30 31.22
N ASN A 132 8.03 32.60 31.59
CA ASN A 132 9.21 32.23 30.80
C ASN A 132 9.40 30.72 30.70
N LEU A 133 8.92 29.94 31.69
CA LEU A 133 8.97 28.48 31.60
C LEU A 133 8.01 27.95 30.52
N PHE A 134 6.85 28.57 30.33
CA PHE A 134 5.93 28.25 29.23
C PHE A 134 6.46 28.72 27.87
N SER A 135 7.09 29.89 27.81
CA SER A 135 7.79 30.36 26.62
C SER A 135 8.89 29.39 26.21
N PHE A 136 9.73 28.98 27.17
CA PHE A 136 10.78 27.98 26.95
C PHE A 136 10.18 26.62 26.55
N TYR A 137 9.11 26.18 27.20
CA TYR A 137 8.43 24.93 26.83
C TYR A 137 7.94 24.96 25.38
N THR A 138 7.31 26.05 24.97
CA THR A 138 6.85 26.29 23.59
C THR A 138 8.02 26.23 22.61
N TYR A 139 9.12 26.94 22.92
CA TYR A 139 10.32 26.93 22.10
C TYR A 139 10.94 25.54 22.01
N HIS A 140 11.01 24.81 23.12
CA HIS A 140 11.53 23.45 23.16
C HIS A 140 10.72 22.55 22.22
N LEU A 141 9.38 22.53 22.35
CA LEU A 141 8.51 21.74 21.46
C LEU A 141 8.70 22.13 19.99
N TRP A 142 8.84 23.42 19.70
CA TRP A 142 9.09 23.90 18.33
C TRP A 142 10.41 23.37 17.77
N SER A 143 11.48 23.42 18.59
CA SER A 143 12.84 23.03 18.21
C SER A 143 13.06 21.52 18.05
N VAL A 144 12.20 20.70 18.66
CA VAL A 144 12.28 19.23 18.60
C VAL A 144 11.32 18.62 17.58
N ARG A 145 10.29 19.34 17.15
CA ARG A 145 9.42 18.92 16.05
C ARG A 145 10.11 19.21 14.71
N GLY A 146 10.02 18.27 13.76
CA GLY A 146 10.54 18.46 12.41
C GLY A 146 9.94 19.66 11.69
N SER A 147 10.56 20.06 10.57
CA SER A 147 10.06 21.13 9.70
C SER A 147 8.58 20.93 9.30
N GLY A 148 7.79 22.00 9.32
CA GLY A 148 6.41 22.04 8.82
C GLY A 148 6.30 22.72 7.45
N ASP A 149 5.08 23.09 7.07
CA ASP A 149 4.84 23.81 5.82
C ASP A 149 5.34 25.25 5.95
N LEU A 150 6.31 25.61 5.11
CA LEU A 150 6.82 26.98 5.04
C LEU A 150 6.05 27.78 3.99
N LEU A 151 5.46 28.88 4.43
CA LEU A 151 4.67 29.81 3.63
C LEU A 151 5.40 31.16 3.59
N SER A 152 5.49 31.78 2.41
CA SER A 152 5.98 33.15 2.25
C SER A 152 4.82 34.14 2.32
N LEU A 153 5.02 35.22 3.07
CA LEU A 153 4.14 36.38 3.11
C LEU A 153 4.56 37.36 2.01
N ASN A 154 3.62 37.71 1.14
CA ASN A 154 3.87 38.73 0.10
C ASN A 154 3.89 40.17 0.64
N LYS A 155 3.47 40.39 1.89
CA LYS A 155 3.35 41.70 2.53
C LYS A 155 4.14 41.72 3.84
N LYS A 156 4.83 42.84 4.09
CA LYS A 156 5.60 43.05 5.31
C LYS A 156 4.64 43.19 6.51
N VAL A 157 4.80 42.33 7.50
CA VAL A 157 4.00 42.33 8.72
C VAL A 157 4.65 43.23 9.78
N SER A 158 3.85 44.00 10.54
CA SER A 158 4.37 44.78 11.65
C SER A 158 4.64 43.91 12.89
N VAL A 159 5.60 44.36 13.70
CA VAL A 159 5.95 43.69 14.96
C VAL A 159 4.76 43.66 15.92
N GLU A 160 3.97 44.73 15.97
CA GLU A 160 2.80 44.87 16.82
C GLU A 160 1.70 43.87 16.42
N LYS A 161 1.32 43.82 15.14
CA LYS A 161 0.29 42.87 14.64
C LYS A 161 0.68 41.42 14.90
N SER A 162 1.97 41.08 14.77
CA SER A 162 2.47 39.73 15.05
C SER A 162 2.40 39.35 16.53
N LYS A 163 2.63 40.33 17.42
CA LYS A 163 2.47 40.12 18.87
C LYS A 163 1.00 39.96 19.26
N ASP A 164 0.09 40.64 18.57
CA ASP A 164 -1.35 40.55 18.83
C ASP A 164 -1.90 39.14 18.63
N LEU A 165 -1.35 38.36 17.68
CA LEU A 165 -1.68 36.93 17.52
C LEU A 165 -1.53 36.12 18.81
N ALA A 166 -0.58 36.49 19.67
CA ALA A 166 -0.31 35.81 20.93
C ALA A 166 -0.90 36.55 22.14
N LYS A 167 -0.98 37.88 22.09
CA LYS A 167 -1.31 38.75 23.24
C LYS A 167 -2.74 39.27 23.24
N ASN A 168 -3.40 39.41 22.10
CA ASN A 168 -4.75 39.97 22.04
C ASN A 168 -5.81 38.86 22.14
N SER A 169 -6.78 39.02 23.07
CA SER A 169 -7.84 38.05 23.32
C SER A 169 -8.90 37.97 22.22
N GLU A 170 -9.06 39.01 21.41
CA GLU A 170 -9.99 39.00 20.28
C GLU A 170 -9.48 38.08 19.19
N PHE A 171 -8.20 38.19 18.84
CA PHE A 171 -7.52 37.28 17.91
C PHE A 171 -7.61 35.82 18.37
N GLU A 172 -7.35 35.56 19.67
CA GLU A 172 -7.47 34.23 20.27
C GLU A 172 -8.88 33.64 20.06
N LYS A 173 -9.93 34.40 20.39
CA LYS A 173 -11.33 33.96 20.25
C LYS A 173 -11.75 33.77 18.80
N GLU A 174 -11.28 34.64 17.90
CA GLU A 174 -11.64 34.56 16.50
C GLU A 174 -11.10 33.28 15.84
N LEU A 175 -9.82 32.97 16.04
CA LEU A 175 -9.24 31.74 15.51
C LEU A 175 -9.83 30.49 16.20
N GLU A 176 -10.09 30.54 17.52
CA GLU A 176 -10.80 29.47 18.24
C GLU A 176 -12.16 29.17 17.61
N ASN A 177 -12.97 30.19 17.33
CA ASN A 177 -14.29 30.05 16.72
C ASN A 177 -14.21 29.50 15.29
N ARG A 178 -13.23 29.94 14.50
CA ARG A 178 -13.02 29.44 13.13
C ARG A 178 -12.61 27.98 13.12
N LEU A 179 -11.70 27.57 14.00
CA LEU A 179 -11.29 26.18 14.15
C LEU A 179 -12.45 25.30 14.66
N PHE A 180 -13.22 25.78 15.64
CA PHE A 180 -14.41 25.10 16.14
C PHE A 180 -15.41 24.81 15.00
N LYS A 181 -15.80 25.84 14.24
CA LYS A 181 -16.71 25.70 13.08
C LYS A 181 -16.13 24.80 11.99
N GLY A 182 -14.87 24.97 11.62
CA GLY A 182 -14.21 24.17 10.59
C GLY A 182 -14.02 22.70 10.95
N SER A 183 -14.07 22.36 12.24
CA SER A 183 -14.10 20.97 12.71
C SER A 183 -15.49 20.32 12.70
N GLY A 184 -16.52 21.04 12.22
CA GLY A 184 -17.92 20.63 12.32
C GLY A 184 -18.45 20.70 13.75
N GLU A 185 -17.94 21.64 14.56
CA GLU A 185 -18.34 21.89 15.96
C GLU A 185 -18.05 20.73 16.94
N LYS A 186 -17.17 19.80 16.55
CA LYS A 186 -16.82 18.62 17.35
C LYS A 186 -15.69 18.87 18.35
N ASN A 187 -14.70 19.69 17.97
CA ASN A 187 -13.46 19.85 18.72
C ASN A 187 -13.35 21.26 19.31
N LYS A 188 -12.89 21.35 20.57
CA LYS A 188 -12.58 22.64 21.21
C LYS A 188 -11.09 22.94 21.12
N TYR A 189 -10.75 24.22 20.97
CA TYR A 189 -9.39 24.70 20.75
C TYR A 189 -9.04 25.77 21.78
N ARG A 190 -7.76 25.87 22.18
CA ARG A 190 -7.25 27.02 22.96
C ARG A 190 -5.78 27.28 22.69
N ILE A 191 -5.32 28.52 22.83
CA ILE A 191 -3.89 28.80 22.96
C ILE A 191 -3.43 28.26 24.31
N PHE A 192 -2.50 27.29 24.29
CA PHE A 192 -1.88 26.80 25.51
C PHE A 192 -0.78 27.75 25.96
N SER A 193 0.18 28.05 25.08
CA SER A 193 1.28 28.97 25.36
C SER A 193 1.86 29.58 24.09
N TYR A 194 2.71 30.59 24.24
CA TYR A 194 3.43 31.22 23.13
C TYR A 194 4.85 31.59 23.55
N CYS A 195 5.70 31.86 22.56
CA CYS A 195 7.06 32.33 22.72
C CYS A 195 7.34 33.47 21.73
N ILE A 196 7.91 34.57 22.22
CA ILE A 196 8.33 35.72 21.40
C ILE A 196 9.85 35.85 21.56
N LEU A 197 10.59 35.83 20.45
CA LEU A 197 12.05 35.94 20.43
C LEU A 197 12.45 37.22 19.69
N ASP A 198 13.25 38.07 20.35
CA ASP A 198 13.83 39.33 19.81
C ASP A 198 12.87 40.23 19.03
N ASN A 199 11.57 40.16 19.33
CA ASN A 199 10.50 40.82 18.56
C ASN A 199 10.45 40.47 17.06
N GLN A 200 11.19 39.45 16.62
CA GLN A 200 11.28 39.04 15.22
C GLN A 200 10.61 37.70 14.95
N ARG A 201 10.39 36.88 15.98
CA ARG A 201 9.76 35.57 15.84
C ARG A 201 8.68 35.37 16.89
N VAL A 202 7.51 34.91 16.45
CA VAL A 202 6.38 34.57 17.32
C VAL A 202 6.00 33.12 17.07
N ILE A 203 6.14 32.27 18.08
CA ILE A 203 5.78 30.86 18.05
C ILE A 203 4.55 30.67 18.94
N VAL A 204 3.49 30.06 18.41
CA VAL A 204 2.24 29.85 19.14
C VAL A 204 1.94 28.35 19.22
N LEU A 205 1.59 27.88 20.43
CA LEU A 205 1.20 26.51 20.72
C LEU A 205 -0.29 26.45 21.09
N TRP A 206 -1.04 25.71 20.28
CA TRP A 206 -2.47 25.47 20.41
C TRP A 206 -2.74 24.04 20.88
N TYR A 207 -3.74 23.87 21.73
CA TYR A 207 -4.28 22.57 22.09
C TYR A 207 -5.65 22.37 21.45
N LYS A 208 -5.82 21.23 20.80
CA LYS A 208 -7.09 20.68 20.32
C LYS A 208 -7.54 19.60 21.29
N ARG A 209 -8.75 19.68 21.80
CA ARG A 209 -9.30 18.65 22.70
C ARG A 209 -9.86 17.49 21.88
N LEU A 210 -9.30 16.29 22.05
CA LEU A 210 -9.72 15.06 21.38
C LEU A 210 -10.80 14.33 22.18
N ASN A 211 -10.53 14.05 23.47
CA ASN A 211 -11.43 13.35 24.38
C ASN A 211 -11.56 14.10 25.70
N ASP A 212 -12.71 13.93 26.36
CA ASP A 212 -13.00 14.52 27.67
C ASP A 212 -13.83 13.52 28.47
N ILE A 213 -13.15 12.59 29.14
CA ILE A 213 -13.77 11.43 29.79
C ILE A 213 -13.43 11.46 31.28
N SER A 214 -14.43 11.37 32.15
CA SER A 214 -14.22 11.12 33.58
C SER A 214 -13.94 9.65 33.81
N ARG A 215 -12.75 9.31 34.32
CA ARG A 215 -12.39 7.94 34.69
C ARG A 215 -12.60 7.76 36.20
N PRO A 216 -13.26 6.68 36.65
CA PRO A 216 -13.31 6.37 38.07
C PRO A 216 -11.89 6.11 38.59
N ASP A 217 -11.56 6.69 39.73
CA ASP A 217 -10.31 6.47 40.47
C ASP A 217 -10.65 6.16 41.94
N PHE A 218 -9.67 5.68 42.71
CA PHE A 218 -9.83 5.20 44.07
C PHE A 218 -10.39 6.25 45.05
N LYS A 219 -10.08 7.54 44.82
CA LYS A 219 -10.58 8.65 45.65
C LYS A 219 -11.76 9.36 45.01
N GLU A 220 -11.58 9.92 43.82
CA GLU A 220 -12.60 10.65 43.07
C GLU A 220 -12.40 10.48 41.57
N ALA A 221 -13.49 10.56 40.79
CA ALA A 221 -13.39 10.41 39.34
C ALA A 221 -12.49 11.53 38.74
N ILE A 222 -11.40 11.13 38.10
CA ILE A 222 -10.48 12.06 37.46
C ILE A 222 -10.96 12.34 36.05
N ARG A 223 -11.23 13.62 35.75
CA ARG A 223 -11.53 14.09 34.40
C ARG A 223 -10.25 14.06 33.56
N ASN A 224 -10.21 13.19 32.55
CA ASN A 224 -9.09 13.07 31.63
C ASN A 224 -9.41 13.78 30.31
N GLN A 225 -8.63 14.81 30.00
CA GLN A 225 -8.75 15.58 28.75
C GLN A 225 -7.56 15.29 27.86
N GLU A 226 -7.78 14.47 26.83
CA GLU A 226 -6.77 14.20 25.82
C GLU A 226 -6.68 15.38 24.86
N VAL A 227 -5.45 15.85 24.61
CA VAL A 227 -5.19 17.00 23.74
C VAL A 227 -4.16 16.66 22.68
N ASP A 228 -4.39 17.18 21.48
CA ASP A 228 -3.39 17.24 20.40
C ASP A 228 -2.77 18.64 20.35
N GLU A 229 -1.46 18.71 20.10
CA GLU A 229 -0.72 19.97 20.13
C GLU A 229 -0.38 20.44 18.71
N MET A 230 -0.86 21.63 18.35
CA MET A 230 -0.73 22.27 17.04
C MET A 230 0.15 23.51 17.18
N MET A 231 1.05 23.78 16.23
CA MET A 231 1.96 24.93 16.33
C MET A 231 2.11 25.68 15.02
N TYR A 232 2.33 26.98 15.11
CA TYR A 232 2.83 27.79 13.99
C TYR A 232 3.84 28.83 14.49
N GLU A 233 4.74 29.22 13.60
CA GLU A 233 5.69 30.33 13.79
C GLU A 233 5.43 31.39 12.73
N VAL A 234 5.47 32.66 13.15
CA VAL A 234 5.60 33.82 12.26
C VAL A 234 7.00 34.41 12.43
N SER A 235 7.81 34.40 11.37
CA SER A 235 9.14 35.00 11.31
C SER A 235 9.09 36.29 10.51
N LEU A 236 9.41 37.41 11.14
CA LEU A 236 9.41 38.74 10.54
C LEU A 236 10.63 39.00 9.68
N ASP A 237 11.78 38.42 10.02
CA ASP A 237 13.03 38.57 9.27
C ASP A 237 12.95 37.89 7.91
N ASN A 238 12.38 36.69 7.89
CA ASN A 238 12.23 35.88 6.68
C ASN A 238 10.91 36.17 5.94
N GLN A 239 10.04 37.00 6.52
CA GLN A 239 8.65 37.19 6.07
C GLN A 239 7.95 35.85 5.77
N SER A 240 8.05 34.91 6.71
CA SER A 240 7.59 33.54 6.52
C SER A 240 6.74 33.06 7.67
N VAL A 241 5.79 32.18 7.38
CA VAL A 241 5.00 31.43 8.36
C VAL A 241 5.32 29.96 8.22
N GLU A 242 5.68 29.29 9.30
CA GLU A 242 5.81 27.83 9.33
C GLU A 242 4.65 27.24 10.12
N ILE A 243 3.94 26.25 9.56
CA ILE A 243 2.82 25.58 10.23
C ILE A 243 3.14 24.10 10.45
N LYS A 244 3.19 23.68 11.73
CA LYS A 244 3.46 22.30 12.16
C LYS A 244 2.19 21.65 12.71
N ILE A 245 1.29 21.24 11.79
CA ILE A 245 -0.02 20.65 12.09
C ILE A 245 -0.26 19.45 11.15
N LYS A 246 -0.82 18.37 11.69
CA LYS A 246 -1.06 17.12 10.94
C LYS A 246 -2.31 17.16 10.06
N THR A 247 -3.37 17.85 10.50
CA THR A 247 -4.65 17.86 9.78
C THR A 247 -4.70 19.02 8.78
N GLU A 248 -4.98 18.71 7.51
CA GLU A 248 -5.06 19.71 6.44
C GLU A 248 -6.20 20.74 6.63
N THR A 249 -7.34 20.33 7.19
CA THR A 249 -8.45 21.25 7.48
C THR A 249 -8.03 22.37 8.43
N GLU A 250 -7.34 22.02 9.51
CA GLU A 250 -6.88 22.98 10.52
C GLU A 250 -5.76 23.87 9.96
N LYS A 251 -4.85 23.29 9.17
CA LYS A 251 -3.82 24.04 8.45
C LYS A 251 -4.44 25.10 7.52
N ARG A 252 -5.44 24.73 6.73
CA ARG A 252 -6.17 25.64 5.82
C ARG A 252 -6.85 26.80 6.55
N ILE A 253 -7.47 26.52 7.70
CA ILE A 253 -8.15 27.54 8.52
C ILE A 253 -7.15 28.54 9.10
N ILE A 254 -6.03 28.04 9.67
CA ILE A 254 -4.98 28.91 10.22
C ILE A 254 -4.35 29.74 9.11
N LYS A 255 -4.05 29.14 7.95
CA LYS A 255 -3.56 29.87 6.79
C LYS A 255 -4.49 31.03 6.42
N LYS A 256 -5.78 30.74 6.19
CA LYS A 256 -6.78 31.75 5.83
C LYS A 256 -6.91 32.86 6.87
N TYR A 257 -6.90 32.49 8.15
CA TYR A 257 -6.93 33.45 9.25
C TYR A 257 -5.71 34.38 9.27
N LEU A 258 -4.51 33.86 9.02
CA LEU A 258 -3.29 34.66 8.95
C LEU A 258 -3.27 35.56 7.70
N GLU A 259 -3.77 35.08 6.56
CA GLU A 259 -3.94 35.88 5.33
C GLU A 259 -4.84 37.09 5.57
N GLU A 260 -5.99 36.86 6.21
CA GLU A 260 -6.93 37.93 6.57
C GLU A 260 -6.33 38.90 7.61
N THR A 261 -5.66 38.36 8.64
CA THR A 261 -5.04 39.17 9.70
C THR A 261 -3.92 40.08 9.18
N PHE A 262 -3.12 39.58 8.25
CA PHE A 262 -2.00 40.31 7.67
C PHE A 262 -2.35 41.07 6.40
N GLU A 263 -3.59 40.94 5.90
CA GLU A 263 -4.05 41.53 4.63
C GLU A 263 -3.09 41.20 3.48
N GLY A 264 -2.65 39.95 3.40
CA GLY A 264 -1.67 39.45 2.44
C GLY A 264 -1.96 38.00 2.06
N GLU A 265 -1.25 37.50 1.06
CA GLU A 265 -1.39 36.12 0.60
C GLU A 265 -0.24 35.27 1.13
N LEU A 266 -0.59 34.10 1.66
CA LEU A 266 0.36 33.09 2.09
C LEU A 266 0.53 32.09 0.95
N THR A 267 1.62 32.23 0.23
CA THR A 267 2.01 31.27 -0.80
C THR A 267 2.84 30.18 -0.15
N LEU A 268 2.50 28.92 -0.39
CA LEU A 268 3.39 27.83 -0.01
C LEU A 268 4.69 28.07 -0.77
N VAL A 269 5.82 28.08 -0.05
CA VAL A 269 7.13 28.12 -0.67
C VAL A 269 7.30 26.77 -1.37
N LYS A 270 6.76 26.66 -2.59
CA LYS A 270 7.00 25.54 -3.46
C LYS A 270 8.44 25.67 -3.92
N SER A 271 9.32 24.86 -3.36
CA SER A 271 10.62 24.64 -3.97
C SER A 271 10.38 24.13 -5.39
N GLU A 272 11.02 24.73 -6.41
CA GLU A 272 10.98 24.19 -7.77
C GLU A 272 11.34 22.70 -7.74
N VAL A 273 10.69 21.88 -8.57
CA VAL A 273 11.02 20.46 -8.67
C VAL A 273 12.47 20.33 -9.16
N PHE A 274 13.30 19.64 -8.39
CA PHE A 274 14.70 19.43 -8.71
C PHE A 274 14.82 18.35 -9.79
N ASN A 275 15.26 18.76 -10.99
CA ASN A 275 15.44 17.86 -12.14
C ASN A 275 16.87 17.88 -12.72
N ARG A 276 17.81 18.60 -12.08
CA ARG A 276 19.17 18.85 -12.61
C ARG A 276 20.20 17.81 -12.17
N TYR A 277 19.84 16.53 -12.16
CA TYR A 277 20.77 15.44 -11.80
C TYR A 277 21.02 14.48 -12.96
N ASN A 278 22.11 13.71 -12.84
CA ASN A 278 22.45 12.64 -13.77
C ASN A 278 22.09 11.28 -13.17
N LYS A 279 21.25 10.52 -13.87
CA LYS A 279 20.79 9.17 -13.46
C LYS A 279 21.93 8.25 -13.01
N GLN A 280 22.99 8.13 -13.82
CA GLN A 280 24.09 7.21 -13.54
C GLN A 280 24.91 7.66 -12.34
N MET A 281 25.12 8.97 -12.17
CA MET A 281 25.83 9.49 -10.99
C MET A 281 25.06 9.23 -9.69
N VAL A 282 23.73 9.33 -9.72
CA VAL A 282 22.89 8.99 -8.57
C VAL A 282 23.03 7.49 -8.26
N LEU A 283 22.89 6.61 -9.26
CA LEU A 283 23.07 5.16 -9.07
C LEU A 283 24.46 4.82 -8.51
N ASP A 284 25.52 5.36 -9.10
CA ASP A 284 26.89 5.17 -8.65
C ASP A 284 27.12 5.70 -7.23
N SER A 285 26.43 6.77 -6.82
CA SER A 285 26.54 7.31 -5.47
C SER A 285 25.96 6.38 -4.41
N PHE A 286 24.80 5.79 -4.70
CA PHE A 286 24.12 4.87 -3.80
C PHE A 286 24.76 3.48 -3.79
N LEU A 287 25.09 2.92 -4.95
CA LEU A 287 25.53 1.54 -5.10
C LEU A 287 27.05 1.36 -4.98
N LEU A 288 27.84 2.33 -5.46
CA LEU A 288 29.31 2.23 -5.54
C LEU A 288 30.04 3.21 -4.63
N GLY A 289 29.37 4.25 -4.13
CA GLY A 289 29.97 5.26 -3.24
C GLY A 289 30.86 6.27 -3.89
N LYS A 290 30.66 6.50 -5.18
CA LYS A 290 31.27 7.61 -5.88
C LYS A 290 30.44 8.85 -5.63
N SER A 291 31.04 9.94 -5.15
CA SER A 291 30.32 11.21 -5.02
C SER A 291 29.84 11.69 -6.39
N ALA A 292 28.66 12.29 -6.44
CA ALA A 292 28.12 12.90 -7.66
C ALA A 292 29.01 14.02 -8.23
N VAL A 293 29.75 14.75 -7.39
CA VAL A 293 30.75 15.74 -7.84
C VAL A 293 32.15 15.14 -8.11
N GLY A 294 32.31 13.82 -7.97
CA GLY A 294 33.55 13.09 -8.25
C GLY A 294 34.68 13.33 -7.24
N LYS A 295 34.41 14.02 -6.12
CA LYS A 295 35.40 14.34 -5.07
C LYS A 295 35.05 13.62 -3.76
N THR A 296 36.06 13.38 -2.93
CA THR A 296 35.83 12.86 -1.58
C THR A 296 35.27 13.97 -0.71
N ILE A 297 34.16 13.70 -0.01
CA ILE A 297 33.50 14.68 0.86
C ILE A 297 34.00 14.49 2.28
N VAL A 298 34.55 15.56 2.84
CA VAL A 298 35.14 15.55 4.19
C VAL A 298 34.05 15.47 5.24
N ASP A 299 34.28 14.64 6.28
CA ASP A 299 33.37 14.43 7.41
C ASP A 299 31.94 14.07 6.98
N PHE A 300 31.81 13.15 6.02
CA PHE A 300 30.53 12.61 5.59
C PHE A 300 30.61 11.08 5.53
N GLN A 301 29.79 10.42 6.33
CA GLN A 301 29.76 8.98 6.49
C GLN A 301 28.31 8.51 6.50
N VAL A 302 28.07 7.31 6.00
CA VAL A 302 26.73 6.74 6.04
C VAL A 302 26.76 5.41 6.75
N GLU A 303 25.97 5.30 7.80
CA GLU A 303 25.91 4.15 8.70
C GLU A 303 24.87 3.11 8.27
N SER A 304 23.85 3.52 7.49
CA SER A 304 22.85 2.57 7.00
C SER A 304 22.11 3.09 5.79
N ILE A 305 21.75 2.19 4.87
CA ILE A 305 20.77 2.42 3.80
C ILE A 305 19.71 1.31 3.86
N HIS A 306 18.45 1.69 3.68
CA HIS A 306 17.29 0.81 3.62
C HIS A 306 16.75 0.82 2.19
N PHE A 307 16.73 -0.34 1.55
CA PHE A 307 16.20 -0.56 0.21
C PHE A 307 14.78 -1.16 0.31
N ARG A 308 13.82 -0.61 -0.45
CA ARG A 308 12.42 -1.06 -0.52
C ARG A 308 12.27 -2.38 -1.28
N GLU A 309 13.16 -2.60 -2.24
CA GLU A 309 13.13 -3.76 -3.12
C GLU A 309 14.47 -4.50 -3.11
N SER A 310 14.40 -5.82 -3.33
CA SER A 310 15.55 -6.68 -3.43
C SER A 310 15.31 -7.80 -4.44
N LEU A 311 16.41 -8.35 -4.97
CA LEU A 311 16.37 -9.45 -5.91
C LEU A 311 16.29 -10.83 -5.22
N LEU A 312 16.18 -10.86 -3.89
CA LEU A 312 16.04 -12.08 -3.11
C LEU A 312 14.57 -12.56 -3.13
N LYS A 313 14.36 -13.83 -3.50
CA LYS A 313 13.03 -14.44 -3.70
C LYS A 313 12.03 -14.30 -2.54
N ASN A 314 12.48 -14.03 -1.31
CA ASN A 314 11.63 -13.97 -0.10
C ASN A 314 11.89 -12.74 0.79
N SER A 315 12.63 -11.73 0.31
CA SER A 315 12.99 -10.57 1.14
C SER A 315 12.79 -9.29 0.33
N PRO A 316 11.60 -8.70 0.33
CA PRO A 316 11.35 -7.50 -0.46
C PRO A 316 12.24 -6.35 0.00
N GLU A 317 12.44 -6.17 1.31
CA GLU A 317 13.25 -5.08 1.85
C GLU A 317 14.59 -5.56 2.40
N ILE A 318 15.67 -4.81 2.14
CA ILE A 318 17.01 -5.07 2.68
C ILE A 318 17.53 -3.82 3.40
N THR A 319 18.04 -4.02 4.62
CA THR A 319 18.74 -2.98 5.37
C THR A 319 20.20 -3.37 5.56
N ILE A 320 21.11 -2.53 5.08
CA ILE A 320 22.55 -2.67 5.33
C ILE A 320 22.92 -1.62 6.37
N LYS A 321 23.42 -2.05 7.52
CA LYS A 321 23.71 -1.17 8.66
C LYS A 321 25.02 -1.58 9.35
N ALA A 322 25.83 -0.58 9.69
CA ALA A 322 26.97 -0.70 10.58
C ALA A 322 26.98 0.50 11.55
N ASN A 323 27.24 0.24 12.83
CA ASN A 323 27.31 1.33 13.82
C ASN A 323 28.65 2.05 13.70
N HIS A 324 28.63 3.36 13.47
CA HIS A 324 29.82 4.21 13.39
C HIS A 324 30.85 3.80 12.33
N ILE A 325 30.48 2.95 11.37
CA ILE A 325 31.32 2.53 10.24
C ILE A 325 30.54 2.77 8.95
N ASP A 326 31.25 3.19 7.90
CA ASP A 326 30.67 3.37 6.58
C ASP A 326 30.23 2.01 6.01
N VAL A 327 28.98 1.92 5.56
CA VAL A 327 28.41 0.66 5.02
C VAL A 327 28.76 0.39 3.56
N TRP A 328 29.48 1.28 2.88
CA TRP A 328 29.60 1.22 1.42
C TRP A 328 30.29 -0.03 0.88
N ALA A 329 31.28 -0.57 1.58
CA ALA A 329 31.90 -1.83 1.18
C ALA A 329 30.87 -2.97 1.14
N SER A 330 29.97 -3.01 2.11
CA SER A 330 28.88 -4.00 2.19
C SER A 330 27.80 -3.75 1.14
N ILE A 331 27.48 -2.49 0.84
CA ILE A 331 26.52 -2.15 -0.23
C ILE A 331 27.08 -2.60 -1.58
N LYS A 332 28.34 -2.29 -1.87
CA LYS A 332 28.99 -2.69 -3.12
C LYS A 332 29.03 -4.21 -3.27
N ASP A 333 29.42 -4.94 -2.23
CA ASP A 333 29.42 -6.41 -2.24
C ASP A 333 28.01 -6.98 -2.45
N ALA A 334 27.00 -6.40 -1.79
CA ALA A 334 25.61 -6.81 -1.96
C ALA A 334 25.09 -6.53 -3.38
N TYR A 335 25.49 -5.43 -4.00
CA TYR A 335 25.14 -5.10 -5.38
C TYR A 335 25.83 -6.05 -6.37
N GLU A 336 27.13 -6.30 -6.22
CA GLU A 336 27.90 -7.23 -7.06
C GLU A 336 27.37 -8.67 -6.98
N LYS A 337 26.80 -9.06 -5.84
CA LYS A 337 26.15 -10.37 -5.62
C LYS A 337 24.67 -10.39 -6.01
N ASN A 338 24.14 -9.34 -6.64
CA ASN A 338 22.72 -9.20 -6.99
C ASN A 338 21.78 -9.42 -5.80
N CYS A 339 22.15 -8.99 -4.60
CA CYS A 339 21.24 -8.98 -3.44
C CYS A 339 20.39 -7.72 -3.42
N ILE A 340 20.98 -6.59 -3.80
CA ILE A 340 20.30 -5.29 -3.94
C ILE A 340 20.38 -4.82 -5.39
N HIS A 341 19.37 -4.06 -5.80
CA HIS A 341 19.39 -3.33 -7.05
C HIS A 341 18.62 -2.01 -6.87
N MET A 342 18.84 -1.07 -7.78
CA MET A 342 18.17 0.22 -7.77
C MET A 342 17.79 0.57 -9.21
N THR A 343 16.50 0.50 -9.52
CA THR A 343 15.91 0.93 -10.80
C THR A 343 15.35 2.35 -10.71
N SER A 344 15.21 2.89 -9.50
CA SER A 344 14.59 4.17 -9.21
C SER A 344 15.14 4.78 -7.92
N ILE A 345 15.05 6.12 -7.75
CA ILE A 345 15.35 6.74 -6.45
C ILE A 345 14.35 6.27 -5.37
N LYS A 346 13.15 5.83 -5.79
CA LYS A 346 12.09 5.33 -4.90
C LYS A 346 12.55 4.13 -4.07
N ASP A 347 13.46 3.33 -4.61
CA ASP A 347 13.95 2.11 -3.99
C ASP A 347 14.70 2.40 -2.69
N ILE A 348 15.12 3.64 -2.46
CA ILE A 348 15.67 4.08 -1.19
C ILE A 348 14.52 4.45 -0.25
N ALA A 349 14.29 3.66 0.80
CA ALA A 349 13.32 3.96 1.85
C ALA A 349 13.84 5.00 2.84
N GLY A 350 15.15 4.98 3.11
CA GLY A 350 15.80 5.92 4.01
C GLY A 350 17.24 5.52 4.37
N MET A 351 17.93 6.41 5.06
CA MET A 351 19.34 6.22 5.42
C MET A 351 19.71 6.94 6.71
N ALA A 352 20.83 6.54 7.30
CA ALA A 352 21.43 7.24 8.44
C ALA A 352 22.81 7.74 8.06
N VAL A 353 22.99 9.05 8.16
CA VAL A 353 24.19 9.77 7.73
C VAL A 353 24.79 10.50 8.92
N ILE A 354 26.10 10.45 9.07
CA ILE A 354 26.87 11.31 9.96
C ILE A 354 27.56 12.34 9.09
N ALA A 355 27.29 13.62 9.35
CA ALA A 355 28.10 14.71 8.83
C ALA A 355 28.52 15.64 9.97
N GLU A 356 29.79 16.06 9.99
CA GLU A 356 30.34 16.97 11.02
C GLU A 356 30.07 16.46 12.46
N GLY A 357 30.26 15.17 12.68
CA GLY A 357 30.01 14.51 13.97
C GLY A 357 28.54 14.40 14.37
N THR A 358 27.61 14.82 13.51
CA THR A 358 26.19 14.86 13.80
C THR A 358 25.45 13.79 13.00
N ARG A 359 24.92 12.79 13.72
CA ARG A 359 24.11 11.70 13.13
C ARG A 359 22.70 12.18 12.81
N ARG A 360 22.22 11.89 11.61
CA ARG A 360 20.91 12.26 11.11
C ARG A 360 20.27 11.12 10.33
N ILE A 361 18.95 10.99 10.49
CA ILE A 361 18.13 10.02 9.76
C ILE A 361 17.45 10.78 8.63
N ILE A 362 17.57 10.24 7.42
CA ILE A 362 16.96 10.75 6.20
C ILE A 362 15.87 9.75 5.79
N ARG A 363 14.67 10.25 5.55
CA ARG A 363 13.50 9.49 5.14
C ARG A 363 13.14 9.86 3.71
N SER A 364 12.78 8.85 2.93
CA SER A 364 12.30 9.03 1.57
C SER A 364 10.79 8.84 1.52
N SER A 365 10.07 9.85 1.05
CA SER A 365 8.64 9.78 0.77
C SER A 365 8.39 9.92 -0.72
N VAL A 366 7.59 9.01 -1.27
CA VAL A 366 7.11 9.06 -2.65
C VAL A 366 5.82 9.90 -2.68
N LEU A 367 5.78 10.91 -3.55
CA LEU A 367 4.63 11.79 -3.75
C LEU A 367 3.64 11.18 -4.75
N GLU A 368 2.45 11.78 -4.87
CA GLU A 368 1.37 11.23 -5.70
C GLU A 368 1.70 11.18 -7.20
N ASN A 369 2.54 12.11 -7.66
CA ASN A 369 3.08 12.18 -9.03
C ASN A 369 4.31 11.27 -9.24
N GLY A 370 4.70 10.47 -8.24
CA GLY A 370 5.87 9.61 -8.28
C GLY A 370 7.21 10.31 -8.01
N HIS A 371 7.22 11.63 -7.84
CA HIS A 371 8.41 12.35 -7.38
C HIS A 371 8.75 11.98 -5.94
N ILE A 372 9.97 12.36 -5.52
CA ILE A 372 10.51 11.90 -4.25
C ILE A 372 10.89 13.11 -3.41
N LEU A 373 10.52 13.04 -2.14
CA LEU A 373 10.93 14.02 -1.14
C LEU A 373 11.82 13.33 -0.11
N LEU A 374 13.08 13.74 -0.05
CA LEU A 374 14.01 13.32 0.99
C LEU A 374 13.94 14.31 2.14
N THR A 375 13.54 13.85 3.32
CA THR A 375 13.46 14.67 4.54
C THR A 375 14.47 14.20 5.56
N MET A 376 15.03 15.12 6.32
CA MET A 376 15.94 14.81 7.42
C MET A 376 15.32 15.23 8.75
N ASP A 377 15.61 14.51 9.83
CA ASP A 377 15.36 15.01 11.19
C ASP A 377 16.28 16.20 11.50
N ASP A 378 15.84 17.41 11.20
CA ASP A 378 16.58 18.65 11.44
C ASP A 378 16.47 19.16 12.89
N SER A 379 15.86 18.38 13.80
CA SER A 379 15.72 18.78 15.19
C SER A 379 17.07 19.11 15.83
N ARG A 380 17.11 20.21 16.60
CA ARG A 380 18.29 20.68 17.32
C ARG A 380 19.52 20.95 16.43
N LEU A 381 19.34 21.18 15.13
CA LEU A 381 20.43 21.56 14.22
C LEU A 381 20.43 23.08 14.02
N GLU A 382 21.59 23.72 14.20
CA GLU A 382 21.76 25.15 13.93
C GLU A 382 21.61 25.44 12.42
N LYS A 383 21.15 26.65 12.04
CA LYS A 383 20.87 27.01 10.64
C LYS A 383 22.09 26.80 9.72
N ASP A 384 23.27 27.21 10.15
CA ASP A 384 24.49 27.09 9.35
C ASP A 384 24.93 25.64 9.18
N ARG A 385 24.86 24.83 10.25
CA ARG A 385 25.12 23.39 10.20
C ARG A 385 24.09 22.65 9.34
N ARG A 386 22.82 23.08 9.37
CA ARG A 386 21.77 22.56 8.48
C ARG A 386 22.13 22.80 7.02
N LYS A 387 22.53 24.02 6.67
CA LYS A 387 22.92 24.35 5.31
C LYS A 387 24.16 23.54 4.88
N SER A 388 25.20 23.48 5.71
CA SER A 388 26.39 22.67 5.44
C SER A 388 26.06 21.19 5.23
N PHE A 389 25.18 20.62 6.06
CA PHE A 389 24.71 19.24 5.91
C PHE A 389 24.01 19.03 4.57
N MET A 390 23.10 19.94 4.20
CA MET A 390 22.35 19.87 2.94
C MET A 390 23.28 19.98 1.73
N ASP A 391 24.26 20.88 1.78
CA ASP A 391 25.24 21.07 0.71
C ASP A 391 26.12 19.82 0.52
N LYS A 392 26.64 19.24 1.62
CA LYS A 392 27.39 17.98 1.58
C LYS A 392 26.56 16.80 1.10
N PHE A 393 25.28 16.73 1.48
CA PHE A 393 24.37 15.70 1.00
C PHE A 393 24.16 15.81 -0.53
N LEU A 394 23.93 17.03 -1.02
CA LEU A 394 23.78 17.32 -2.45
C LEU A 394 25.05 16.98 -3.22
N GLU A 395 26.23 17.35 -2.72
CA GLU A 395 27.51 16.97 -3.33
C GLU A 395 27.71 15.44 -3.35
N ARG A 396 27.23 14.72 -2.32
CA ARG A 396 27.41 13.27 -2.21
C ARG A 396 26.55 12.54 -3.22
N PHE A 397 25.25 12.81 -3.22
CA PHE A 397 24.25 12.03 -3.94
C PHE A 397 23.75 12.70 -5.22
N GLY A 398 24.06 13.98 -5.44
CA GLY A 398 23.58 14.74 -6.60
C GLY A 398 22.11 15.13 -6.51
N ILE A 399 21.44 14.87 -5.39
CA ILE A 399 20.03 15.16 -5.13
C ILE A 399 19.83 15.88 -3.79
N PRO A 400 18.90 16.84 -3.68
CA PRO A 400 18.74 17.68 -2.50
C PRO A 400 17.90 17.04 -1.38
N LEU A 401 17.98 17.64 -0.19
CA LEU A 401 17.04 17.40 0.92
C LEU A 401 15.99 18.50 0.96
N PHE A 402 14.78 18.17 1.44
CA PHE A 402 13.64 19.09 1.62
C PHE A 402 13.18 19.81 0.36
N GLN A 403 13.47 19.24 -0.81
CA GLN A 403 13.03 19.70 -2.11
C GLN A 403 12.49 18.49 -2.87
N GLU A 404 11.40 18.68 -3.60
CA GLU A 404 10.83 17.65 -4.47
C GLU A 404 11.82 17.31 -5.59
N ILE A 405 12.11 16.02 -5.77
CA ILE A 405 13.05 15.50 -6.76
C ILE A 405 12.24 14.83 -7.86
N SER A 406 12.39 15.30 -9.09
CA SER A 406 11.78 14.66 -10.26
C SER A 406 12.33 13.25 -10.39
N ASN A 407 11.48 12.26 -10.61
CA ASN A 407 11.91 10.88 -10.87
C ASN A 407 11.92 10.55 -12.38
N GLU A 408 11.72 11.55 -13.25
CA GLU A 408 11.55 11.39 -14.71
C GLU A 408 12.73 10.75 -15.45
N HIS A 409 13.93 10.80 -14.87
CA HIS A 409 15.12 10.17 -15.47
C HIS A 409 15.09 8.64 -15.35
N PHE A 410 14.20 8.09 -14.52
CA PHE A 410 13.99 6.65 -14.34
C PHE A 410 12.70 6.19 -15.01
N THR A 411 12.71 4.97 -15.53
CA THR A 411 11.54 4.37 -16.22
C THR A 411 10.34 4.28 -15.28
N ASP A 412 10.57 3.91 -14.02
CA ASP A 412 9.52 3.83 -13.01
C ASP A 412 8.90 5.20 -12.75
N GLY A 413 9.73 6.26 -12.64
CA GLY A 413 9.25 7.63 -12.49
C GLY A 413 8.46 8.15 -13.69
N GLN A 414 8.83 7.76 -14.92
CA GLN A 414 8.04 8.05 -16.10
C GLN A 414 6.68 7.34 -16.09
N SER A 415 6.67 6.07 -15.65
CA SER A 415 5.45 5.29 -15.46
C SER A 415 4.51 5.98 -14.46
N ASP A 416 5.02 6.40 -13.31
CA ASP A 416 4.21 7.08 -12.30
C ASP A 416 3.57 8.38 -12.80
N LEU A 417 4.29 9.13 -13.63
CA LEU A 417 3.78 10.37 -14.20
C LEU A 417 2.67 10.12 -15.20
N VAL A 418 2.76 9.03 -15.98
CA VAL A 418 1.67 8.59 -16.85
C VAL A 418 0.44 8.26 -16.03
N ASP A 419 0.59 7.42 -15.00
CA ASP A 419 -0.54 7.04 -14.15
C ASP A 419 -1.11 8.24 -13.37
N TYR A 420 -0.26 9.13 -12.86
CA TYR A 420 -0.68 10.37 -12.22
C TYR A 420 -1.48 11.24 -13.19
N ALA A 421 -0.97 11.50 -14.40
CA ALA A 421 -1.67 12.30 -15.39
C ALA A 421 -3.04 11.73 -15.76
N MET A 422 -3.15 10.40 -15.87
CA MET A 422 -4.40 9.71 -16.17
C MET A 422 -5.36 9.62 -14.97
N SER A 423 -4.89 9.84 -13.75
CA SER A 423 -5.71 9.91 -12.54
C SER A 423 -6.38 11.28 -12.33
N GLN A 424 -5.85 12.34 -12.95
CA GLN A 424 -6.34 13.70 -12.74
C GLN A 424 -7.59 13.99 -13.58
N VAL A 425 -8.50 14.77 -13.00
CA VAL A 425 -9.70 15.26 -13.69
C VAL A 425 -9.43 16.58 -14.42
N ASN A 426 -8.51 17.41 -13.91
CA ASN A 426 -8.20 18.74 -14.45
C ASN A 426 -6.71 18.86 -14.77
N SER A 427 -6.37 19.66 -15.79
CA SER A 427 -4.97 19.90 -16.19
C SER A 427 -4.20 20.86 -15.30
N GLU A 428 -4.85 21.67 -14.45
CA GLU A 428 -4.21 22.70 -13.62
C GLU A 428 -3.08 22.17 -12.71
N ASN A 429 -3.15 20.89 -12.31
CA ASN A 429 -2.20 20.25 -11.39
C ASN A 429 -1.18 19.34 -12.09
N ILE A 430 -1.18 19.29 -13.43
CA ILE A 430 -0.25 18.47 -14.20
C ILE A 430 0.90 19.36 -14.67
N GLN A 431 2.12 18.96 -14.34
CA GLN A 431 3.31 19.52 -14.95
C GLN A 431 3.43 18.97 -16.38
N GLU A 432 3.46 19.86 -17.38
CA GLU A 432 3.68 19.45 -18.76
C GLU A 432 5.06 18.79 -18.89
N ASN A 433 5.08 17.54 -19.34
CA ASN A 433 6.28 16.77 -19.63
C ASN A 433 6.10 15.93 -20.89
N GLU A 434 7.18 15.28 -21.33
CA GLU A 434 7.20 14.48 -22.57
C GLU A 434 6.13 13.37 -22.55
N GLN A 435 5.94 12.70 -21.41
CA GLN A 435 4.99 11.59 -21.28
C GLN A 435 3.55 12.08 -21.37
N TYR A 436 3.22 13.21 -20.73
CA TYR A 436 1.94 13.87 -20.87
C TYR A 436 1.65 14.26 -22.33
N GLY A 437 2.64 14.81 -23.02
CA GLY A 437 2.55 15.11 -24.46
C GLY A 437 2.25 13.85 -25.30
N LYS A 438 2.97 12.75 -25.06
CA LYS A 438 2.74 11.46 -25.74
C LYS A 438 1.34 10.90 -25.49
N LEU A 439 0.79 11.04 -24.28
CA LEU A 439 -0.58 10.60 -23.96
C LEU A 439 -1.65 11.34 -24.78
N ILE A 440 -1.47 12.65 -24.97
CA ILE A 440 -2.35 13.49 -25.79
C ILE A 440 -2.18 13.15 -27.27
N GLU A 441 -0.95 13.04 -27.76
CA GLU A 441 -0.64 12.72 -29.16
C GLU A 441 -1.24 11.38 -29.57
N LYS A 442 -1.09 10.36 -28.72
CA LYS A 442 -1.68 9.02 -28.92
C LYS A 442 -3.19 8.97 -28.64
N LYS A 443 -3.82 10.11 -28.32
CA LYS A 443 -5.26 10.24 -28.04
C LYS A 443 -5.76 9.36 -26.89
N MET A 444 -4.87 8.95 -26.00
CA MET A 444 -5.21 8.17 -24.80
C MET A 444 -5.75 9.08 -23.69
N LEU A 445 -5.33 10.34 -23.69
CA LEU A 445 -5.88 11.39 -22.85
C LEU A 445 -6.45 12.51 -23.73
N LYS A 446 -7.71 12.87 -23.50
CA LYS A 446 -8.43 13.91 -24.25
C LYS A 446 -8.62 15.14 -23.37
N LEU A 447 -8.32 16.30 -23.95
CA LEU A 447 -8.61 17.61 -23.36
C LEU A 447 -10.03 18.01 -23.77
N ILE A 448 -10.92 18.19 -22.80
CA ILE A 448 -12.30 18.62 -23.01
C ILE A 448 -12.45 20.00 -22.34
N PRO A 449 -12.67 21.08 -23.11
CA PRO A 449 -12.98 22.37 -22.51
C PRO A 449 -14.34 22.29 -21.80
N GLU A 450 -14.38 22.82 -20.57
CA GLU A 450 -15.59 23.01 -19.77
C GLU A 450 -15.64 24.46 -19.28
N GLU A 451 -16.77 25.12 -19.44
CA GLU A 451 -16.99 26.45 -18.86
C GLU A 451 -17.85 26.33 -17.61
N THR A 452 -17.40 26.91 -16.51
CA THR A 452 -18.18 27.03 -15.27
C THR A 452 -18.66 28.46 -15.13
N ALA A 453 -19.98 28.66 -15.19
CA ALA A 453 -20.64 29.92 -14.90
C ALA A 453 -20.96 29.99 -13.40
N TYR A 454 -20.59 31.07 -12.72
CA TYR A 454 -20.90 31.27 -11.30
C TYR A 454 -21.33 32.71 -11.01
N CYS A 455 -22.18 32.88 -9.99
CA CYS A 455 -22.60 34.21 -9.55
C CYS A 455 -21.53 34.89 -8.70
N GLN A 456 -21.30 36.19 -8.92
CA GLN A 456 -20.32 36.96 -8.15
C GLN A 456 -20.82 37.40 -6.76
N GLU A 457 -22.13 37.37 -6.51
CA GLU A 457 -22.71 37.85 -5.25
C GLU A 457 -22.37 36.94 -4.07
N ARG A 458 -21.96 37.54 -2.93
CA ARG A 458 -21.39 36.84 -1.77
C ARG A 458 -22.30 35.80 -1.13
N ASP A 459 -23.62 35.96 -1.26
CA ASP A 459 -24.63 35.09 -0.65
C ASP A 459 -25.32 34.18 -1.68
N CYS A 460 -24.87 34.19 -2.94
CA CYS A 460 -25.44 33.37 -4.01
C CYS A 460 -24.60 32.11 -4.25
N THR A 461 -25.26 30.95 -4.33
CA THR A 461 -24.61 29.63 -4.52
C THR A 461 -24.72 29.11 -5.95
N TYR A 462 -25.16 29.95 -6.89
CA TYR A 462 -25.33 29.56 -8.28
C TYR A 462 -23.98 29.26 -8.94
N GLU A 463 -23.78 27.99 -9.29
CA GLU A 463 -22.69 27.45 -10.10
C GLU A 463 -23.32 26.49 -11.12
N GLU A 464 -23.05 26.72 -12.41
CA GLU A 464 -23.53 25.87 -13.49
C GLU A 464 -22.35 25.49 -14.39
N ARG A 465 -22.19 24.19 -14.64
CA ARG A 465 -21.15 23.65 -15.52
C ARG A 465 -21.74 23.38 -16.89
N ARG A 466 -21.08 23.86 -17.93
CA ARG A 466 -21.55 23.73 -19.31
C ARG A 466 -20.41 23.32 -20.23
N SER A 467 -20.72 22.44 -21.17
CA SER A 467 -19.86 22.11 -22.31
C SER A 467 -19.97 23.20 -23.39
N ASP A 468 -18.89 23.43 -24.14
CA ASP A 468 -18.87 24.31 -25.33
C ASP A 468 -20.13 24.09 -26.19
N ASP A 469 -20.82 25.17 -26.56
CA ASP A 469 -22.06 25.29 -27.37
C ASP A 469 -23.36 25.76 -26.65
N GLN A 470 -23.34 26.14 -25.37
CA GLN A 470 -24.53 26.69 -24.68
C GLN A 470 -24.41 28.19 -24.36
N THR A 471 -25.45 28.98 -24.68
CA THR A 471 -25.49 30.43 -24.40
C THR A 471 -25.50 30.71 -22.90
N ILE A 472 -24.45 31.38 -22.41
CA ILE A 472 -24.30 31.77 -20.99
C ILE A 472 -25.38 32.81 -20.63
N PRO A 473 -26.20 32.59 -19.59
CA PRO A 473 -27.13 33.59 -19.11
C PRO A 473 -26.36 34.82 -18.62
N THR A 474 -26.83 36.00 -19.00
CA THR A 474 -26.24 37.29 -18.58
C THR A 474 -26.51 37.63 -17.11
N GLU A 475 -27.55 37.03 -16.53
CA GLU A 475 -28.02 37.31 -15.16
C GLU A 475 -28.21 36.01 -14.37
N CYS A 476 -27.86 36.05 -13.08
CA CYS A 476 -28.02 34.91 -12.20
C CYS A 476 -29.49 34.50 -12.05
N PRO A 477 -29.87 33.22 -12.30
CA PRO A 477 -31.23 32.74 -12.13
C PRO A 477 -31.76 32.80 -10.69
N VAL A 478 -30.87 32.99 -9.71
CA VAL A 478 -31.18 32.93 -8.28
C VAL A 478 -31.28 34.32 -7.65
N CYS A 479 -30.43 35.26 -8.05
CA CYS A 479 -30.34 36.57 -7.41
C CYS A 479 -30.16 37.75 -8.37
N GLU A 480 -30.29 37.53 -9.68
CA GLU A 480 -30.15 38.55 -10.73
C GLU A 480 -28.76 39.23 -10.78
N GLY A 481 -27.79 38.72 -10.02
CA GLY A 481 -26.42 39.23 -9.97
C GLY A 481 -25.59 38.85 -11.21
N ILE A 482 -24.43 39.51 -11.35
CA ILE A 482 -23.52 39.31 -12.48
C ILE A 482 -22.95 37.88 -12.45
N ILE A 483 -23.04 37.19 -13.60
CA ILE A 483 -22.41 35.88 -13.84
C ILE A 483 -20.99 36.09 -14.39
N LYS A 484 -20.03 35.33 -13.86
CA LYS A 484 -18.69 35.17 -14.43
C LYS A 484 -18.50 33.75 -14.92
N THR A 485 -17.67 33.59 -15.95
CA THR A 485 -17.23 32.29 -16.42
C THR A 485 -15.78 32.02 -16.06
N LYS A 486 -15.49 30.76 -15.74
CA LYS A 486 -14.15 30.21 -15.65
C LYS A 486 -14.04 29.08 -16.67
N SER A 487 -13.12 29.20 -17.62
CA SER A 487 -12.77 28.09 -18.49
C SER A 487 -11.86 27.12 -17.74
N ASN A 488 -12.20 25.85 -17.78
CA ASN A 488 -11.43 24.75 -17.25
C ASN A 488 -11.17 23.75 -18.39
N ILE A 489 -10.07 23.01 -18.31
CA ILE A 489 -9.80 21.89 -19.22
C ILE A 489 -9.92 20.60 -18.40
N LEU A 490 -10.94 19.82 -18.73
CA LEU A 490 -11.13 18.48 -18.19
C LEU A 490 -10.27 17.47 -18.95
N LEU A 491 -9.73 16.51 -18.22
CA LEU A 491 -8.98 15.39 -18.75
C LEU A 491 -9.88 14.17 -18.76
N LYS A 492 -9.98 13.52 -19.91
CA LYS A 492 -10.72 12.28 -20.06
C LYS A 492 -9.87 11.22 -20.73
N THR A 493 -9.68 10.12 -20.03
CA THR A 493 -9.00 8.92 -20.52
C THR A 493 -9.85 8.20 -21.58
N ASP A 494 -9.21 7.64 -22.60
CA ASP A 494 -9.85 6.86 -23.67
C ASP A 494 -9.43 5.39 -23.59
N ILE A 495 -10.21 4.59 -22.87
CA ILE A 495 -10.01 3.14 -22.74
C ILE A 495 -9.93 2.41 -24.07
N LYS A 496 -10.59 2.88 -25.13
CA LYS A 496 -10.52 2.21 -26.43
C LYS A 496 -9.12 2.34 -27.02
N GLN A 497 -8.51 3.52 -26.93
CA GLN A 497 -7.14 3.75 -27.41
C GLN A 497 -6.11 2.99 -26.55
N ILE A 498 -6.31 2.96 -25.24
CA ILE A 498 -5.48 2.17 -24.32
C ILE A 498 -5.54 0.68 -24.68
N ASN A 499 -6.74 0.14 -24.88
CA ASN A 499 -6.91 -1.26 -25.29
C ASN A 499 -6.23 -1.55 -26.64
N GLN A 500 -6.36 -0.65 -27.63
CA GLN A 500 -5.65 -0.78 -28.91
C GLN A 500 -4.12 -0.81 -28.74
N TYR A 501 -3.58 0.00 -27.82
CA TYR A 501 -2.15 0.01 -27.51
C TYR A 501 -1.71 -1.29 -26.82
N ILE A 502 -2.43 -1.79 -25.83
CA ILE A 502 -2.13 -3.09 -25.21
C ILE A 502 -2.23 -4.23 -26.22
N GLN A 503 -3.20 -4.19 -27.13
CA GLN A 503 -3.28 -5.17 -28.21
C GLN A 503 -2.08 -5.11 -29.16
N SER A 504 -1.40 -3.97 -29.30
CA SER A 504 -0.15 -3.89 -30.07
C SER A 504 1.00 -4.62 -29.38
N HIS A 505 1.08 -4.58 -28.04
CA HIS A 505 2.03 -5.38 -27.26
C HIS A 505 1.76 -6.88 -27.42
N ILE A 506 0.49 -7.29 -27.41
CA ILE A 506 0.11 -8.70 -27.62
C ILE A 506 0.53 -9.17 -29.01
N LYS A 507 0.40 -8.34 -30.05
CA LYS A 507 0.88 -8.69 -31.40
C LYS A 507 2.39 -8.94 -31.41
N ILE A 508 3.18 -8.23 -30.61
CA ILE A 508 4.62 -8.46 -30.48
C ILE A 508 4.88 -9.83 -29.84
N LEU A 509 4.11 -10.20 -28.81
CA LEU A 509 4.16 -11.55 -28.24
C LEU A 509 3.80 -12.63 -29.26
N GLU A 510 2.78 -12.42 -30.08
CA GLU A 510 2.41 -13.38 -31.15
C GLU A 510 3.53 -13.54 -32.19
N LYS A 511 4.21 -12.44 -32.58
CA LYS A 511 5.34 -12.49 -33.52
C LYS A 511 6.51 -13.35 -33.01
N SER A 512 6.67 -13.51 -31.70
CA SER A 512 7.73 -14.38 -31.13
C SER A 512 7.52 -15.86 -31.43
N GLY A 513 6.29 -16.28 -31.79
CA GLY A 513 5.94 -17.67 -32.12
C GLY A 513 5.47 -18.52 -30.93
N ASP A 514 5.74 -18.10 -29.70
CA ASP A 514 5.38 -18.85 -28.49
C ASP A 514 3.94 -18.62 -28.01
N TRP A 515 3.28 -17.59 -28.53
CA TRP A 515 2.00 -17.11 -28.05
C TRP A 515 0.99 -16.96 -29.19
N LYS A 516 -0.28 -17.15 -28.87
CA LYS A 516 -1.40 -17.01 -29.79
C LYS A 516 -2.52 -16.23 -29.13
N LYS A 517 -2.99 -15.17 -29.77
CA LYS A 517 -4.18 -14.45 -29.30
C LYS A 517 -5.44 -15.25 -29.66
N LEU A 518 -6.34 -15.35 -28.69
CA LEU A 518 -7.67 -15.93 -28.85
C LEU A 518 -8.73 -14.82 -28.90
N ASN A 519 -9.98 -15.21 -29.17
CA ASN A 519 -11.10 -14.28 -29.13
C ASN A 519 -11.28 -13.71 -27.71
N ASN A 520 -11.58 -12.42 -27.62
CA ASN A 520 -11.88 -11.78 -26.34
C ASN A 520 -13.17 -12.37 -25.74
N SER A 521 -13.22 -12.47 -24.41
CA SER A 521 -14.42 -12.93 -23.69
C SER A 521 -14.98 -11.80 -22.83
N ILE A 522 -16.29 -11.83 -22.57
CA ILE A 522 -16.97 -10.84 -21.73
C ILE A 522 -17.58 -11.54 -20.52
N MET A 523 -17.30 -11.00 -19.33
CA MET A 523 -17.88 -11.46 -18.07
C MET A 523 -18.79 -10.37 -17.51
N THR A 524 -20.00 -10.75 -17.08
CA THR A 524 -20.94 -9.82 -16.44
C THR A 524 -20.93 -10.02 -14.92
N PHE A 525 -20.80 -8.92 -14.17
CA PHE A 525 -20.90 -8.90 -12.71
C PHE A 525 -21.79 -7.73 -12.28
N GLY A 526 -22.97 -8.04 -11.72
CA GLY A 526 -24.01 -7.05 -11.49
C GLY A 526 -24.45 -6.39 -12.81
N LYS A 527 -24.39 -5.06 -12.89
CA LYS A 527 -24.68 -4.29 -14.11
C LYS A 527 -23.45 -4.03 -15.00
N ARG A 528 -22.25 -4.42 -14.55
CA ARG A 528 -20.99 -4.14 -15.24
C ARG A 528 -20.57 -5.31 -16.13
N LYS A 529 -19.94 -4.99 -17.26
CA LYS A 529 -19.34 -5.94 -18.20
C LYS A 529 -17.83 -5.71 -18.22
N TYR A 530 -17.08 -6.78 -18.07
CA TYR A 530 -15.61 -6.78 -18.11
C TYR A 530 -15.16 -7.57 -19.34
N GLU A 531 -14.34 -6.96 -20.18
CA GLU A 531 -13.75 -7.59 -21.36
C GLU A 531 -12.38 -8.17 -21.00
N PHE A 532 -12.13 -9.39 -21.45
CA PHE A 532 -10.91 -10.15 -21.22
C PHE A 532 -10.24 -10.39 -22.57
N ILE A 533 -8.97 -10.00 -22.69
CA ILE A 533 -8.14 -10.37 -23.81
C ILE A 533 -7.51 -11.72 -23.49
N ASN A 534 -7.79 -12.74 -24.31
CA ASN A 534 -7.34 -14.10 -24.08
C ASN A 534 -6.10 -14.39 -24.92
N ILE A 535 -5.06 -14.96 -24.30
CA ILE A 535 -3.84 -15.39 -24.97
C ILE A 535 -3.49 -16.80 -24.51
N GLU A 536 -3.02 -17.63 -25.43
CA GLU A 536 -2.62 -19.01 -25.20
C GLU A 536 -1.13 -19.16 -25.47
N ARG A 537 -0.43 -19.88 -24.60
CA ARG A 537 0.95 -20.27 -24.83
C ARG A 537 1.00 -21.55 -25.65
N ASN A 538 1.62 -21.50 -26.82
CA ASN A 538 1.65 -22.61 -27.78
C ASN A 538 2.37 -23.86 -27.24
N VAL A 539 3.32 -23.68 -26.31
CA VAL A 539 4.14 -24.79 -25.76
C VAL A 539 3.32 -25.76 -24.91
N ASP A 540 2.38 -25.27 -24.11
CA ASP A 540 1.64 -26.08 -23.13
C ASP A 540 0.11 -25.84 -23.15
N GLY A 541 -0.39 -25.06 -24.10
CA GLY A 541 -1.81 -24.73 -24.23
C GLY A 541 -2.36 -23.91 -23.07
N LYS A 542 -1.49 -23.28 -22.26
CA LYS A 542 -1.92 -22.56 -21.06
C LYS A 542 -2.57 -21.23 -21.45
N LEU A 543 -3.81 -21.05 -20.99
CA LEU A 543 -4.58 -19.82 -21.17
C LEU A 543 -4.18 -18.76 -20.12
N PHE A 544 -3.99 -17.53 -20.58
CA PHE A 544 -3.88 -16.33 -19.76
C PHE A 544 -4.92 -15.31 -20.21
N GLN A 545 -5.38 -14.49 -19.27
CA GLN A 545 -6.35 -13.44 -19.56
C GLN A 545 -5.85 -12.08 -19.09
N LEU A 546 -6.11 -11.04 -19.87
CA LEU A 546 -5.78 -9.67 -19.52
C LEU A 546 -7.06 -8.85 -19.37
N ILE A 547 -7.15 -8.07 -18.29
CA ILE A 547 -8.24 -7.12 -18.03
C ILE A 547 -7.65 -5.72 -17.96
N ILE A 548 -8.27 -4.75 -18.63
CA ILE A 548 -7.89 -3.33 -18.55
C ILE A 548 -9.02 -2.57 -17.86
N THR A 549 -8.72 -1.81 -16.82
CA THR A 549 -9.76 -1.09 -16.06
C THR A 549 -9.27 0.23 -15.45
N GLU A 550 -10.15 1.22 -15.44
CA GLU A 550 -9.98 2.48 -14.68
C GLU A 550 -10.60 2.40 -13.28
N GLU A 551 -11.47 1.40 -13.05
CA GLU A 551 -12.23 1.29 -11.82
C GLU A 551 -11.55 0.36 -10.82
N THR A 552 -11.75 0.62 -9.53
CA THR A 552 -11.40 -0.35 -8.50
C THR A 552 -12.32 -1.57 -8.60
N LEU A 553 -11.73 -2.76 -8.53
CA LEU A 553 -12.48 -4.00 -8.62
C LEU A 553 -13.11 -4.36 -7.27
N PRO A 554 -14.43 -4.62 -7.21
CA PRO A 554 -15.07 -5.08 -5.97
C PRO A 554 -14.46 -6.41 -5.50
N ARG A 555 -14.23 -6.54 -4.19
CA ARG A 555 -13.69 -7.78 -3.59
C ARG A 555 -14.47 -9.05 -3.98
N PRO A 556 -15.83 -9.05 -4.05
CA PRO A 556 -16.57 -10.21 -4.53
C PRO A 556 -16.26 -10.59 -5.98
N PHE A 557 -16.00 -9.61 -6.84
CA PHE A 557 -15.59 -9.87 -8.23
C PHE A 557 -14.17 -10.44 -8.27
N LEU A 558 -13.23 -9.89 -7.51
CA LEU A 558 -11.87 -10.43 -7.38
C LEU A 558 -11.89 -11.90 -6.90
N ASN A 559 -12.67 -12.21 -5.87
CA ASN A 559 -12.83 -13.59 -5.39
C ASN A 559 -13.36 -14.52 -6.50
N ARG A 560 -14.27 -14.03 -7.33
CA ARG A 560 -14.80 -14.79 -8.47
C ARG A 560 -13.74 -15.04 -9.54
N LEU A 561 -12.85 -14.07 -9.81
CA LEU A 561 -11.70 -14.26 -10.71
C LEU A 561 -10.73 -15.30 -10.14
N ILE A 562 -10.45 -15.26 -8.84
CA ILE A 562 -9.58 -16.23 -8.16
C ILE A 562 -10.14 -17.65 -8.31
N LYS A 563 -11.46 -17.84 -8.12
CA LYS A 563 -12.15 -19.13 -8.28
C LYS A 563 -12.11 -19.69 -9.70
N GLN A 564 -11.84 -18.89 -10.73
CA GLN A 564 -11.65 -19.41 -12.10
C GLN A 564 -10.34 -20.19 -12.25
N MET A 565 -9.37 -20.00 -11.35
CA MET A 565 -8.05 -20.63 -11.37
C MET A 565 -7.28 -20.43 -12.69
N THR A 566 -7.63 -19.39 -13.44
CA THR A 566 -6.94 -18.99 -14.67
C THR A 566 -5.96 -17.87 -14.34
N PRO A 567 -4.72 -17.92 -14.85
CA PRO A 567 -3.77 -16.80 -14.77
C PRO A 567 -4.35 -15.52 -15.37
N ILE A 568 -4.52 -14.48 -14.56
CA ILE A 568 -5.06 -13.19 -14.98
C ILE A 568 -4.05 -12.06 -14.73
N ILE A 569 -3.87 -11.18 -15.70
CA ILE A 569 -3.15 -9.92 -15.54
C ILE A 569 -4.18 -8.77 -15.56
N ILE A 570 -4.17 -7.94 -14.52
CA ILE A 570 -5.05 -6.78 -14.42
C ILE A 570 -4.22 -5.51 -14.58
N ILE A 571 -4.54 -4.74 -15.61
CA ILE A 571 -3.89 -3.47 -15.96
C ILE A 571 -4.80 -2.34 -15.49
N PHE A 572 -4.37 -1.64 -14.45
CA PHE A 572 -5.08 -0.49 -13.90
C PHE A 572 -4.64 0.81 -14.58
N VAL A 573 -5.59 1.60 -15.05
CA VAL A 573 -5.36 2.89 -15.71
C VAL A 573 -5.58 4.01 -14.69
N GLY A 574 -4.57 4.86 -14.49
CA GLY A 574 -4.70 6.01 -13.59
C GLY A 574 -4.68 5.67 -12.10
N HIS A 575 -4.09 4.53 -11.72
CA HIS A 575 -3.89 4.13 -10.32
C HIS A 575 -2.41 4.11 -9.97
N GLN A 576 -2.07 4.38 -8.72
CA GLN A 576 -0.69 4.23 -8.23
C GLN A 576 -0.38 2.77 -7.90
N ASP A 577 0.87 2.37 -8.14
CA ASP A 577 1.38 1.01 -7.89
C ASP A 577 1.02 0.46 -6.50
N LEU A 578 1.24 1.27 -5.45
CA LEU A 578 0.97 0.89 -4.06
C LEU A 578 -0.49 0.48 -3.82
N TYR A 579 -1.44 1.08 -4.55
CA TYR A 579 -2.85 0.75 -4.40
C TYR A 579 -3.25 -0.49 -5.18
N VAL A 580 -2.54 -0.85 -6.25
CA VAL A 580 -2.91 -1.97 -7.11
C VAL A 580 -2.29 -3.28 -6.63
N GLU A 581 -1.10 -3.25 -6.03
CA GLU A 581 -0.40 -4.45 -5.53
C GLU A 581 -1.25 -5.28 -4.55
N LYS A 582 -2.14 -4.65 -3.77
CA LYS A 582 -3.06 -5.35 -2.85
C LYS A 582 -4.03 -6.32 -3.54
N PHE A 583 -4.19 -6.21 -4.87
CA PHE A 583 -5.03 -7.11 -5.66
C PHE A 583 -4.24 -8.28 -6.27
N THR A 584 -2.91 -8.29 -6.15
CA THR A 584 -2.07 -9.41 -6.60
C THR A 584 -2.28 -10.62 -5.70
N THR A 585 -2.49 -11.78 -6.33
CA THR A 585 -2.65 -13.09 -5.69
C THR A 585 -1.94 -14.16 -6.53
N ASP A 586 -2.02 -15.43 -6.14
CA ASP A 586 -1.29 -16.49 -6.86
C ASP A 586 -1.76 -16.71 -8.31
N SER A 587 -3.04 -16.41 -8.60
CA SER A 587 -3.63 -16.48 -9.94
C SER A 587 -3.83 -15.13 -10.62
N ILE A 588 -3.58 -14.02 -9.90
CA ILE A 588 -3.80 -12.66 -10.42
C ILE A 588 -2.54 -11.82 -10.24
N GLN A 589 -1.98 -11.30 -11.33
CA GLN A 589 -0.94 -10.29 -11.29
C GLN A 589 -1.54 -8.92 -11.63
N THR A 590 -1.25 -7.91 -10.84
CA THR A 590 -1.68 -6.54 -11.14
C THR A 590 -0.51 -5.66 -11.53
N MET A 591 -0.78 -4.67 -12.38
CA MET A 591 0.18 -3.63 -12.77
C MET A 591 -0.58 -2.37 -13.18
N THR A 592 0.13 -1.24 -13.21
CA THR A 592 -0.40 0.00 -13.76
C THR A 592 -0.15 0.09 -15.25
N PHE A 593 -0.94 0.94 -15.93
CA PHE A 593 -0.78 1.19 -17.35
C PHE A 593 0.52 1.94 -17.66
N GLY A 594 0.95 2.86 -16.78
CA GLY A 594 2.21 3.58 -16.91
C GLY A 594 3.40 2.67 -17.19
N LYS A 595 3.48 1.51 -16.50
CA LYS A 595 4.57 0.54 -16.66
C LYS A 595 4.66 -0.02 -18.06
N LEU A 596 3.53 -0.19 -18.72
CA LEU A 596 3.45 -0.68 -20.08
C LEU A 596 3.67 0.44 -21.10
N PHE A 597 3.20 1.65 -20.79
CA PHE A 597 3.29 2.79 -21.69
C PHE A 597 4.74 3.23 -21.98
N VAL A 598 5.62 3.10 -20.98
CA VAL A 598 7.04 3.48 -21.10
C VAL A 598 7.90 2.44 -21.84
N LEU A 599 7.33 1.27 -22.20
CA LEU A 599 8.01 0.25 -22.99
C LEU A 599 7.89 0.60 -24.47
N ASP A 600 8.94 1.22 -25.02
CA ASP A 600 8.93 1.75 -26.38
C ASP A 600 9.50 0.76 -27.42
N LYS A 601 10.23 -0.29 -27.00
CA LYS A 601 10.88 -1.26 -27.92
C LYS A 601 10.29 -2.66 -27.81
N GLU A 602 10.24 -3.38 -28.94
CA GLU A 602 9.75 -4.77 -28.98
C GLU A 602 10.50 -5.70 -28.01
N GLU A 603 11.83 -5.55 -27.90
CA GLU A 603 12.66 -6.36 -26.98
C GLU A 603 12.33 -6.09 -25.50
N GLU A 604 12.10 -4.83 -25.13
CA GLU A 604 11.73 -4.44 -23.76
C GLU A 604 10.36 -5.03 -23.37
N ILE A 605 9.41 -5.04 -24.33
CA ILE A 605 8.09 -5.66 -24.16
C ILE A 605 8.20 -7.17 -23.93
N LEU A 606 9.01 -7.89 -24.74
CA LEU A 606 9.22 -9.32 -24.58
C LEU A 606 9.90 -9.66 -23.24
N ASN A 607 10.95 -8.91 -22.89
CA ASN A 607 11.69 -9.07 -21.64
C ASN A 607 10.83 -8.77 -20.40
N PHE A 608 9.78 -7.98 -20.54
CA PHE A 608 8.82 -7.73 -19.47
C PHE A 608 7.76 -8.85 -19.37
N TYR A 609 7.04 -9.14 -20.46
CA TYR A 609 5.88 -10.05 -20.42
C TYR A 609 6.26 -11.52 -20.21
N ILE A 610 7.33 -12.01 -20.82
CA ILE A 610 7.67 -13.45 -20.75
C ILE A 610 8.00 -13.88 -19.31
N PRO A 611 8.90 -13.21 -18.57
CA PRO A 611 9.17 -13.57 -17.18
C PRO A 611 7.95 -13.41 -16.27
N LEU A 612 7.15 -12.36 -16.49
CA LEU A 612 5.92 -12.11 -15.76
C LEU A 612 4.92 -13.26 -15.90
N MET A 613 4.63 -13.66 -17.14
CA MET A 613 3.68 -14.75 -17.42
C MET A 613 4.20 -16.10 -16.93
N ASN A 614 5.52 -16.35 -17.04
CA ASN A 614 6.12 -17.57 -16.49
C ASN A 614 5.99 -17.63 -14.96
N THR A 615 6.26 -16.52 -14.28
CA THR A 615 6.13 -16.42 -12.82
C THR A 615 4.67 -16.60 -12.38
N LEU A 616 3.75 -15.93 -13.07
CA LEU A 616 2.32 -16.08 -12.82
C LEU A 616 1.88 -17.54 -13.05
N ALA A 617 2.31 -18.17 -14.15
CA ALA A 617 1.98 -19.57 -14.43
C ALA A 617 2.44 -20.54 -13.34
N LEU A 618 3.62 -20.32 -12.75
CA LEU A 618 4.15 -21.13 -11.66
C LEU A 618 3.34 -20.93 -10.38
N ARG A 619 3.07 -19.68 -9.98
CA ARG A 619 2.24 -19.38 -8.81
C ARG A 619 0.83 -19.96 -8.96
N SER A 620 0.22 -19.79 -10.13
CA SER A 620 -1.11 -20.33 -10.41
C SER A 620 -1.13 -21.87 -10.34
N LYS A 621 -0.05 -22.55 -10.77
CA LYS A 621 0.06 -24.01 -10.64
C LYS A 621 0.10 -24.44 -9.16
N ALA A 622 0.89 -23.75 -8.34
CA ALA A 622 0.95 -24.02 -6.90
C ALA A 622 -0.41 -23.76 -6.22
N TYR A 623 -1.10 -22.70 -6.63
CA TYR A 623 -2.44 -22.37 -6.15
C TYR A 623 -3.47 -23.45 -6.52
N ILE A 624 -3.51 -23.89 -7.77
CA ILE A 624 -4.40 -24.98 -8.23
C ILE A 624 -4.15 -26.24 -7.39
N ALA A 625 -2.89 -26.64 -7.23
CA ALA A 625 -2.55 -27.82 -6.42
C ALA A 625 -2.99 -27.67 -4.95
N SER A 626 -2.84 -26.49 -4.37
CA SER A 626 -3.30 -26.21 -2.99
C SER A 626 -4.83 -26.22 -2.89
N ALA A 627 -5.52 -25.59 -3.84
CA ALA A 627 -6.98 -25.57 -3.89
C ALA A 627 -7.55 -26.98 -4.08
N ALA A 628 -6.96 -27.79 -4.97
CA ALA A 628 -7.32 -29.18 -5.18
C ALA A 628 -7.07 -30.04 -3.95
N SER A 629 -6.00 -29.79 -3.19
CA SER A 629 -5.74 -30.51 -1.93
C SER A 629 -6.80 -30.18 -0.86
N LYS A 630 -7.20 -28.91 -0.75
CA LYS A 630 -8.30 -28.51 0.14
C LYS A 630 -9.64 -29.09 -0.28
N ALA A 631 -9.92 -29.07 -1.59
CA ALA A 631 -11.11 -29.70 -2.17
C ALA A 631 -11.13 -31.20 -1.91
N TYR A 632 -9.99 -31.89 -2.05
CA TYR A 632 -9.86 -33.31 -1.70
C TYR A 632 -10.21 -33.56 -0.23
N GLU A 633 -9.63 -32.79 0.70
CA GLU A 633 -9.94 -32.91 2.13
C GLU A 633 -11.42 -32.66 2.42
N SER A 634 -11.98 -31.60 1.85
CA SER A 634 -13.38 -31.20 1.97
C SER A 634 -14.33 -32.33 1.49
N LEU A 635 -14.10 -32.84 0.28
CA LEU A 635 -14.90 -33.92 -0.31
C LEU A 635 -14.76 -35.25 0.43
N CYS A 636 -13.58 -35.56 0.98
CA CYS A 636 -13.37 -36.75 1.81
C CYS A 636 -14.04 -36.65 3.19
N GLN A 637 -14.16 -35.43 3.73
CA GLN A 637 -14.85 -35.18 5.00
C GLN A 637 -16.36 -35.11 4.85
N LEU A 638 -16.88 -34.79 3.67
CA LEU A 638 -18.31 -34.63 3.41
C LEU A 638 -19.19 -35.81 3.90
N PRO A 639 -18.79 -37.10 3.74
CA PRO A 639 -19.55 -38.22 4.30
C PRO A 639 -19.52 -38.33 5.83
N LEU A 640 -18.58 -37.63 6.49
CA LEU A 640 -18.32 -37.65 7.93
C LEU A 640 -18.83 -36.41 8.68
N MET A 641 -19.31 -35.39 7.97
CA MET A 641 -19.81 -34.14 8.56
C MET A 641 -21.07 -34.39 9.42
N ILE A 642 -21.11 -33.76 10.59
CA ILE A 642 -22.30 -33.77 11.47
C ILE A 642 -23.36 -32.77 10.97
N GLU A 643 -24.64 -32.96 11.34
CA GLU A 643 -25.79 -32.17 10.82
C GLU A 643 -25.64 -30.64 10.91
N GLU A 644 -24.82 -30.11 11.81
CA GLU A 644 -24.54 -28.67 11.94
C GLU A 644 -23.50 -28.17 10.93
N GLU A 645 -22.51 -28.98 10.56
CA GLU A 645 -21.46 -28.67 9.56
C GLU A 645 -22.00 -28.83 8.13
N VAL A 646 -22.92 -29.78 7.91
CA VAL A 646 -23.61 -29.99 6.63
C VAL A 646 -24.39 -28.74 6.19
N LYS A 647 -24.84 -27.89 7.12
CA LYS A 647 -25.60 -26.66 6.81
C LYS A 647 -24.75 -25.55 6.17
N GLU A 648 -23.43 -25.60 6.29
CA GLU A 648 -22.53 -24.62 5.67
C GLU A 648 -22.03 -25.04 4.28
N TYR A 649 -22.18 -26.32 3.92
CA TYR A 649 -21.75 -26.85 2.63
C TYR A 649 -22.92 -26.90 1.63
N ASP A 650 -22.76 -26.26 0.48
CA ASP A 650 -23.81 -26.12 -0.53
C ASP A 650 -23.38 -26.61 -1.93
N GLU A 651 -24.31 -26.54 -2.88
CA GLU A 651 -24.10 -26.93 -4.28
C GLU A 651 -22.98 -26.10 -4.95
N ASP A 652 -22.93 -24.79 -4.69
CA ASP A 652 -21.89 -23.89 -5.20
C ASP A 652 -20.48 -24.33 -4.70
N THR A 653 -20.39 -24.78 -3.44
CA THR A 653 -19.15 -25.28 -2.84
C THR A 653 -18.74 -26.62 -3.46
N LEU A 654 -19.69 -27.55 -3.66
CA LEU A 654 -19.44 -28.80 -4.37
C LEU A 654 -18.87 -28.57 -5.77
N GLU A 655 -19.46 -27.64 -6.52
CA GLU A 655 -18.98 -27.30 -7.86
C GLU A 655 -17.58 -26.70 -7.86
N ASP A 656 -17.24 -25.86 -6.86
CA ASP A 656 -15.91 -25.28 -6.72
C ASP A 656 -14.87 -26.35 -6.38
N ASP A 657 -15.18 -27.27 -5.47
CA ASP A 657 -14.30 -28.37 -5.06
C ASP A 657 -14.06 -29.39 -6.19
N VAL A 658 -15.14 -29.82 -6.86
CA VAL A 658 -15.04 -30.72 -8.02
C VAL A 658 -14.23 -30.06 -9.15
N PHE A 659 -14.47 -28.78 -9.43
CA PHE A 659 -13.70 -28.07 -10.45
C PHE A 659 -12.22 -27.97 -10.07
N ALA A 660 -11.88 -27.72 -8.80
CA ALA A 660 -10.49 -27.65 -8.36
C ALA A 660 -9.74 -28.97 -8.62
N ILE A 661 -10.36 -30.12 -8.30
CA ILE A 661 -9.80 -31.45 -8.58
C ILE A 661 -9.64 -31.66 -10.08
N LEU A 662 -10.70 -31.41 -10.87
CA LEU A 662 -10.65 -31.59 -12.32
C LEU A 662 -9.61 -30.68 -12.97
N LYS A 663 -9.41 -29.46 -12.46
CA LYS A 663 -8.42 -28.50 -12.96
C LYS A 663 -6.98 -28.91 -12.68
N ASP A 664 -6.73 -29.61 -11.58
CA ASP A 664 -5.41 -30.15 -11.23
C ASP A 664 -5.03 -31.38 -12.08
N ILE A 665 -6.03 -32.19 -12.45
CA ILE A 665 -5.85 -33.35 -13.35
C ILE A 665 -5.78 -32.88 -14.82
N PHE A 666 -6.69 -32.01 -15.24
CA PHE A 666 -6.85 -31.54 -16.61
C PHE A 666 -6.58 -30.03 -16.72
N THR A 667 -5.38 -29.67 -17.20
CA THR A 667 -4.92 -28.27 -17.27
C THR A 667 -5.83 -27.37 -18.13
N ASN A 668 -6.53 -27.95 -19.10
CA ASN A 668 -7.48 -27.32 -20.01
C ASN A 668 -8.93 -27.26 -19.47
N ALA A 669 -9.21 -27.79 -18.27
CA ALA A 669 -10.55 -27.71 -17.69
C ALA A 669 -10.99 -26.25 -17.49
N THR A 670 -12.24 -25.95 -17.79
CA THR A 670 -12.82 -24.60 -17.70
C THR A 670 -14.19 -24.67 -17.01
N LYS A 671 -14.42 -23.78 -16.03
CA LYS A 671 -15.71 -23.61 -15.34
C LYS A 671 -16.61 -22.59 -16.07
N TRP A 672 -17.86 -22.96 -16.33
CA TRP A 672 -18.85 -22.19 -17.09
C TRP A 672 -20.08 -21.77 -16.27
N GLY A 673 -20.60 -22.60 -15.36
CA GLY A 673 -21.93 -22.38 -14.74
C GLY A 673 -22.10 -21.04 -14.04
N ASN A 674 -21.06 -20.55 -13.36
CA ASN A 674 -21.10 -19.22 -12.74
C ASN A 674 -20.88 -18.04 -13.72
N ASN A 675 -20.26 -18.26 -14.88
CA ASN A 675 -19.89 -17.22 -15.86
C ASN A 675 -21.05 -16.79 -16.78
N LYS A 676 -22.07 -17.63 -16.90
CA LYS A 676 -23.21 -17.44 -17.79
C LYS A 676 -24.55 -17.65 -17.07
N LYS A 677 -24.70 -17.16 -15.82
CA LYS A 677 -25.98 -17.19 -15.08
C LYS A 677 -27.12 -16.65 -15.97
N GLY A 678 -28.11 -17.51 -16.25
CA GLY A 678 -29.24 -17.24 -17.16
C GLY A 678 -29.13 -17.84 -18.56
N GLN A 679 -28.03 -18.50 -18.90
CA GLN A 679 -27.89 -19.34 -20.10
C GLN A 679 -27.83 -20.82 -19.70
N ALA A 680 -28.48 -21.70 -20.47
CA ALA A 680 -28.41 -23.14 -20.26
C ALA A 680 -27.03 -23.68 -20.71
N VAL A 681 -26.06 -23.67 -19.81
CA VAL A 681 -24.73 -24.27 -20.01
C VAL A 681 -24.39 -25.22 -18.86
N PRO A 682 -23.59 -26.27 -19.09
CA PRO A 682 -23.12 -27.16 -18.01
C PRO A 682 -22.13 -26.44 -17.09
N GLU A 683 -21.82 -27.06 -15.95
CA GLU A 683 -20.92 -26.46 -14.95
C GLU A 683 -19.50 -26.25 -15.46
N GLY A 684 -19.02 -27.15 -16.30
CA GLY A 684 -17.76 -26.95 -17.01
C GLY A 684 -17.49 -27.94 -18.12
N VAL A 685 -16.32 -27.78 -18.74
CA VAL A 685 -15.83 -28.58 -19.86
C VAL A 685 -14.35 -28.90 -19.67
N PHE A 686 -13.92 -30.06 -20.16
CA PHE A 686 -12.51 -30.38 -20.35
C PHE A 686 -12.37 -31.28 -21.59
N THR A 687 -11.16 -31.40 -22.12
CA THR A 687 -10.89 -32.32 -23.24
C THR A 687 -9.75 -33.26 -22.91
N ILE A 688 -9.78 -34.45 -23.50
CA ILE A 688 -8.66 -35.39 -23.48
C ILE A 688 -8.14 -35.50 -24.92
N SER A 689 -6.84 -35.26 -25.09
CA SER A 689 -6.13 -35.47 -26.35
C SER A 689 -4.94 -36.38 -26.10
N CYS A 690 -4.90 -37.54 -26.75
CA CYS A 690 -3.80 -38.50 -26.59
C CYS A 690 -3.48 -39.21 -27.90
N ARG A 691 -2.21 -39.59 -28.10
CA ARG A 691 -1.78 -40.35 -29.27
C ARG A 691 -2.04 -41.85 -29.09
N ASN A 692 -2.59 -42.50 -30.11
CA ASN A 692 -2.83 -43.93 -30.07
C ASN A 692 -1.57 -44.75 -30.43
N GLY A 693 -0.59 -44.83 -29.51
CA GLY A 693 0.59 -45.69 -29.64
C GLY A 693 1.35 -45.52 -30.96
N LYS A 694 1.61 -46.64 -31.68
CA LYS A 694 2.36 -46.69 -32.96
C LYS A 694 1.72 -45.94 -34.14
N TYR A 695 0.51 -45.40 -34.00
CA TYR A 695 -0.19 -44.68 -35.06
C TYR A 695 -0.19 -43.17 -34.82
N THR A 696 -0.09 -42.39 -35.89
CA THR A 696 -0.19 -40.91 -35.89
C THR A 696 -1.60 -40.38 -35.59
N LYS A 697 -2.59 -41.26 -35.37
CA LYS A 697 -3.96 -40.85 -35.07
C LYS A 697 -4.05 -40.33 -33.63
N VAL A 698 -4.38 -39.04 -33.51
CA VAL A 698 -4.69 -38.39 -32.24
C VAL A 698 -6.14 -38.71 -31.89
N LEU A 699 -6.37 -39.16 -30.65
CA LEU A 699 -7.71 -39.34 -30.10
C LEU A 699 -8.07 -38.07 -29.34
N ASN A 700 -9.15 -37.42 -29.76
CA ASN A 700 -9.68 -36.22 -29.13
C ASN A 700 -11.11 -36.47 -28.66
N ASP A 701 -11.35 -36.24 -27.37
CA ASP A 701 -12.67 -36.39 -26.76
C ASP A 701 -12.99 -35.15 -25.93
N THR A 702 -14.27 -34.76 -25.96
CA THR A 702 -14.77 -33.57 -25.27
C THR A 702 -15.74 -33.98 -24.19
N PHE A 703 -15.52 -33.52 -22.97
CA PHE A 703 -16.30 -33.88 -21.80
C PHE A 703 -16.92 -32.64 -21.20
N THR A 704 -18.20 -32.74 -20.83
CA THR A 704 -18.88 -31.72 -20.02
C THR A 704 -19.24 -32.34 -18.68
N PHE A 705 -19.32 -31.55 -17.62
CA PHE A 705 -19.69 -32.06 -16.30
C PHE A 705 -20.71 -31.17 -15.60
N ASP A 706 -21.45 -31.79 -14.70
CA ASP A 706 -22.48 -31.17 -13.88
C ASP A 706 -22.45 -31.79 -12.47
N CYS A 707 -22.49 -30.94 -11.44
CA CYS A 707 -22.37 -31.38 -10.05
C CYS A 707 -23.75 -31.53 -9.41
N LYS A 708 -23.92 -32.52 -8.54
CA LYS A 708 -25.21 -32.88 -7.96
C LYS A 708 -25.09 -33.12 -6.45
N TYR A 709 -25.44 -32.10 -5.66
CA TYR A 709 -25.42 -32.18 -4.20
C TYR A 709 -26.74 -32.73 -3.64
N THR A 710 -26.65 -33.66 -2.68
CA THR A 710 -27.80 -34.09 -1.89
C THR A 710 -27.42 -34.47 -0.47
N GLU A 711 -28.33 -34.22 0.46
CA GLU A 711 -28.24 -34.69 1.86
C GLU A 711 -28.84 -36.10 2.04
N LYS A 712 -29.53 -36.64 1.03
CA LYS A 712 -30.12 -37.98 1.08
C LYS A 712 -29.07 -39.06 0.81
N ASP A 713 -29.38 -40.31 1.15
CA ASP A 713 -28.49 -41.46 0.85
C ASP A 713 -28.19 -41.63 -0.64
N HIS A 714 -29.10 -41.16 -1.51
CA HIS A 714 -28.96 -41.21 -2.95
C HIS A 714 -29.44 -39.91 -3.61
N TYR A 715 -28.78 -39.53 -4.71
CA TYR A 715 -29.24 -38.41 -5.53
C TYR A 715 -30.39 -38.83 -6.45
N ASN A 716 -31.42 -37.97 -6.54
CA ASN A 716 -32.59 -38.20 -7.39
C ASN A 716 -32.50 -37.36 -8.68
N LEU A 717 -32.29 -38.01 -9.82
CA LEU A 717 -32.30 -37.36 -11.14
C LEU A 717 -33.72 -37.04 -11.59
N GLU A 718 -34.20 -35.86 -11.21
CA GLU A 718 -35.51 -35.35 -11.58
C GLU A 718 -35.63 -35.06 -13.09
N ARG A 719 -36.87 -34.97 -13.58
CA ARG A 719 -37.16 -34.73 -15.01
C ARG A 719 -36.57 -33.42 -15.53
N SER A 720 -36.46 -32.40 -14.67
CA SER A 720 -35.82 -31.12 -15.00
C SER A 720 -34.34 -31.29 -15.34
N GLU A 721 -33.60 -32.07 -14.55
CA GLU A 721 -32.17 -32.33 -14.75
C GLU A 721 -31.91 -33.13 -16.04
N LYS A 722 -32.76 -34.12 -16.33
CA LYS A 722 -32.72 -34.87 -17.60
C LYS A 722 -32.82 -33.95 -18.82
N ARG A 723 -33.79 -33.01 -18.78
CA ARG A 723 -34.01 -32.05 -19.87
C ARG A 723 -32.84 -31.08 -20.03
N LYS A 724 -32.33 -30.53 -18.92
CA LYS A 724 -31.18 -29.61 -18.94
C LYS A 724 -29.94 -30.26 -19.58
N ALA A 725 -29.60 -31.48 -19.16
CA ALA A 725 -28.42 -32.19 -19.65
C ALA A 725 -28.49 -32.45 -21.16
N VAL A 726 -29.65 -32.90 -21.68
CA VAL A 726 -29.86 -33.08 -23.12
C VAL A 726 -29.80 -31.74 -23.87
N GLU A 727 -30.37 -30.67 -23.31
CA GLU A 727 -30.30 -29.31 -23.89
C GLU A 727 -28.85 -28.80 -23.98
N TYR A 728 -28.02 -29.06 -22.96
CA TYR A 728 -26.58 -28.76 -23.01
C TYR A 728 -25.90 -29.50 -24.16
N VAL A 729 -26.14 -30.80 -24.29
CA VAL A 729 -25.55 -31.63 -25.35
C VAL A 729 -25.99 -31.14 -26.73
N LYS A 730 -27.30 -30.92 -26.94
CA LYS A 730 -27.83 -30.44 -28.23
C LYS A 730 -27.26 -29.07 -28.62
N SER A 731 -27.22 -28.13 -27.66
CA SER A 731 -26.74 -26.75 -27.89
C SER A 731 -25.22 -26.67 -28.11
N LEU A 732 -24.44 -27.54 -27.48
CA LEU A 732 -23.00 -27.59 -27.67
C LEU A 732 -22.58 -28.48 -28.85
N GLY A 733 -23.37 -29.50 -29.20
CA GLY A 733 -23.09 -30.39 -30.33
C GLY A 733 -23.05 -29.69 -31.69
N VAL A 734 -23.73 -28.54 -31.84
CA VAL A 734 -23.64 -27.69 -33.04
C VAL A 734 -22.40 -26.79 -33.08
N ASN A 735 -21.56 -26.83 -32.05
CA ASN A 735 -20.39 -25.97 -31.98
C ASN A 735 -19.29 -26.47 -32.93
N ALA A 736 -18.98 -25.69 -33.96
CA ALA A 736 -17.99 -26.03 -34.98
C ALA A 736 -16.58 -26.36 -34.42
N TYR A 737 -16.21 -25.82 -33.25
CA TYR A 737 -14.93 -26.18 -32.61
C TYR A 737 -14.96 -27.58 -32.00
N ILE A 738 -16.08 -27.96 -31.37
CA ILE A 738 -16.27 -29.32 -30.83
C ILE A 738 -16.35 -30.32 -31.99
N GLN A 739 -17.14 -30.00 -33.02
CA GLN A 739 -17.29 -30.83 -34.23
C GLN A 739 -15.94 -31.10 -34.91
N ARG A 740 -15.06 -30.10 -34.98
CA ARG A 740 -13.75 -30.24 -35.61
C ARG A 740 -12.72 -30.92 -34.71
N PHE A 741 -12.79 -30.72 -33.40
CA PHE A 741 -11.81 -31.25 -32.45
C PHE A 741 -12.09 -32.70 -32.11
N SER A 742 -13.34 -33.02 -31.74
CA SER A 742 -13.77 -34.31 -31.20
C SER A 742 -13.81 -35.39 -32.28
N ASN A 743 -13.37 -36.60 -31.95
CA ASN A 743 -13.42 -37.74 -32.86
C ASN A 743 -14.84 -38.15 -33.28
N VAL A 744 -15.82 -37.87 -32.42
CA VAL A 744 -17.24 -38.15 -32.66
C VAL A 744 -17.96 -36.95 -33.25
N SER A 745 -17.24 -35.88 -33.60
CA SER A 745 -17.82 -34.61 -34.07
C SER A 745 -18.80 -33.96 -33.09
N GLU A 746 -18.76 -34.32 -31.80
CA GLU A 746 -19.65 -33.76 -30.77
C GLU A 746 -19.07 -33.97 -29.36
N ILE A 747 -19.87 -33.74 -28.31
CA ILE A 747 -19.49 -34.07 -26.93
C ILE A 747 -19.39 -35.59 -26.79
N SER A 748 -18.27 -36.10 -26.28
CA SER A 748 -18.07 -37.53 -26.10
C SER A 748 -18.86 -38.07 -24.91
N ALA A 749 -18.87 -37.32 -23.80
CA ALA A 749 -19.69 -37.66 -22.64
C ALA A 749 -20.09 -36.46 -21.80
N HIS A 750 -21.24 -36.60 -21.13
CA HIS A 750 -21.72 -35.69 -20.10
C HIS A 750 -21.63 -36.37 -18.73
N LEU A 751 -20.79 -35.85 -17.85
CA LEU A 751 -20.52 -36.41 -16.52
C LEU A 751 -21.45 -35.81 -15.47
N PHE A 752 -22.18 -36.66 -14.76
CA PHE A 752 -22.87 -36.32 -13.52
C PHE A 752 -21.97 -36.69 -12.34
N ILE A 753 -21.59 -35.70 -11.53
CA ILE A 753 -20.73 -35.88 -10.37
C ILE A 753 -21.55 -35.61 -9.11
N SER A 754 -21.82 -36.63 -8.30
CA SER A 754 -22.60 -36.48 -7.06
C SER A 754 -21.80 -36.84 -5.82
N ASN A 755 -22.14 -36.21 -4.71
CA ASN A 755 -21.58 -36.55 -3.41
C ASN A 755 -22.10 -37.89 -2.84
N LYS A 756 -23.17 -38.45 -3.43
CA LYS A 756 -23.81 -39.70 -3.03
C LYS A 756 -24.08 -40.56 -4.25
N ASP A 757 -24.41 -41.83 -4.02
CA ASP A 757 -24.71 -42.77 -5.10
C ASP A 757 -25.96 -42.35 -5.89
N PHE A 758 -25.95 -42.63 -7.20
CA PHE A 758 -27.13 -42.50 -8.04
C PHE A 758 -27.98 -43.77 -7.96
N MET A 759 -29.31 -43.63 -7.93
CA MET A 759 -30.18 -44.80 -7.94
C MET A 759 -30.09 -45.56 -9.29
N PRO A 760 -29.87 -46.88 -9.32
CA PRO A 760 -29.69 -47.64 -10.57
C PRO A 760 -30.85 -47.51 -11.58
N ILE A 761 -32.08 -47.41 -11.08
CA ILE A 761 -33.28 -47.21 -11.92
C ILE A 761 -33.21 -45.85 -12.64
N GLN A 762 -32.64 -44.84 -11.99
CA GLN A 762 -32.56 -43.49 -12.53
C GLN A 762 -31.42 -43.33 -13.52
N VAL A 763 -30.29 -43.99 -13.27
CA VAL A 763 -29.19 -44.13 -14.25
C VAL A 763 -29.75 -44.73 -15.54
N LYS A 764 -30.43 -45.88 -15.45
CA LYS A 764 -31.08 -46.53 -16.62
C LYS A 764 -32.08 -45.60 -17.30
N SER A 765 -32.87 -44.87 -16.53
CA SER A 765 -33.85 -43.93 -17.08
C SER A 765 -33.21 -42.71 -17.74
N MET A 766 -32.06 -42.22 -17.26
CA MET A 766 -31.32 -41.12 -17.88
C MET A 766 -30.63 -41.59 -19.17
N VAL A 767 -29.98 -42.76 -19.15
CA VAL A 767 -29.37 -43.38 -20.34
C VAL A 767 -30.42 -43.52 -21.44
N LYS A 768 -31.57 -44.13 -21.11
CA LYS A 768 -32.67 -44.25 -22.06
C LYS A 768 -33.18 -42.89 -22.56
N TYR A 769 -33.25 -41.87 -21.69
CA TYR A 769 -33.68 -40.53 -22.10
C TYR A 769 -32.69 -39.86 -23.06
N PHE A 770 -31.38 -40.06 -22.85
CA PHE A 770 -30.35 -39.61 -23.80
C PHE A 770 -30.48 -40.32 -25.14
N GLU A 771 -30.63 -41.64 -25.12
CA GLU A 771 -30.86 -42.44 -26.35
C GLU A 771 -32.11 -41.96 -27.09
N ASP A 772 -33.26 -41.89 -26.41
CA ASP A 772 -34.53 -41.50 -27.03
C ASP A 772 -34.48 -40.07 -27.61
N GLU A 773 -33.95 -39.08 -26.87
CA GLU A 773 -34.03 -37.66 -27.26
C GLU A 773 -32.92 -37.19 -28.19
N LEU A 774 -31.76 -37.86 -28.19
CA LEU A 774 -30.64 -37.52 -29.06
C LEU A 774 -30.66 -38.33 -30.38
N LEU A 775 -31.39 -39.44 -30.46
CA LEU A 775 -31.58 -40.19 -31.72
C LEU A 775 -32.71 -39.60 -32.61
N ASP A 776 -33.70 -38.92 -32.04
CA ASP A 776 -34.93 -38.45 -32.72
C ASP A 776 -34.83 -37.06 -33.40
N ASP A 777 -33.63 -36.52 -33.64
CA ASP A 777 -33.49 -35.21 -34.32
C ASP A 777 -33.56 -35.41 -35.85
N GLU A 778 -34.78 -35.46 -36.41
CA GLU A 778 -35.06 -35.68 -37.85
C GLU A 778 -34.32 -34.71 -38.80
N GLU A 779 -33.74 -33.62 -38.29
CA GLU A 779 -32.96 -32.63 -39.06
C GLU A 779 -31.44 -32.91 -39.14
N ARG A 780 -30.92 -33.94 -38.45
CA ARG A 780 -29.47 -34.28 -38.47
C ARG A 780 -29.20 -35.60 -39.18
N GLU A 781 -28.28 -35.59 -40.15
CA GLU A 781 -27.90 -36.77 -40.95
C GLU A 781 -26.98 -37.78 -40.20
N GLU A 782 -26.51 -37.48 -38.98
CA GLU A 782 -25.55 -38.30 -38.22
C GLU A 782 -26.13 -38.75 -36.85
N GLU A 783 -25.94 -40.03 -36.49
CA GLU A 783 -26.34 -40.59 -35.18
C GLU A 783 -25.56 -39.93 -34.03
N ILE A 784 -26.27 -39.39 -33.03
CA ILE A 784 -25.65 -38.84 -31.81
C ILE A 784 -25.13 -39.98 -30.91
N SER A 785 -23.84 -39.91 -30.58
CA SER A 785 -23.03 -40.85 -29.80
C SER A 785 -22.68 -40.37 -28.37
N THR A 786 -23.13 -39.18 -27.97
CA THR A 786 -22.86 -38.62 -26.63
C THR A 786 -23.45 -39.51 -25.54
N VAL A 787 -22.64 -39.96 -24.57
CA VAL A 787 -23.12 -40.82 -23.47
C VAL A 787 -23.19 -40.07 -22.12
N PRO A 788 -24.22 -40.32 -21.28
CA PRO A 788 -24.20 -39.88 -19.90
C PRO A 788 -23.29 -40.81 -19.08
N VAL A 789 -22.50 -40.22 -18.18
CA VAL A 789 -21.55 -40.93 -17.30
C VAL A 789 -21.75 -40.47 -15.86
N PHE A 790 -21.71 -41.39 -14.91
CA PHE A 790 -21.98 -41.12 -13.50
C PHE A 790 -20.75 -41.43 -12.64
N ILE A 791 -20.35 -40.46 -11.83
CA ILE A 791 -19.18 -40.55 -10.95
C ILE A 791 -19.57 -40.01 -9.56
N THR A 792 -19.13 -40.67 -8.49
CA THR A 792 -19.26 -40.12 -7.13
C THR A 792 -18.04 -39.31 -6.73
N THR A 793 -18.18 -38.38 -5.80
CA THR A 793 -17.05 -37.61 -5.26
C THR A 793 -16.00 -38.53 -4.62
N GLU A 794 -16.41 -39.67 -4.06
CA GLU A 794 -15.50 -40.70 -3.53
C GLU A 794 -14.62 -41.32 -4.64
N VAL A 795 -15.19 -41.64 -5.80
CA VAL A 795 -14.43 -42.16 -6.94
C VAL A 795 -13.53 -41.08 -7.55
N LEU A 796 -14.02 -39.84 -7.63
CA LEU A 796 -13.23 -38.70 -8.13
C LEU A 796 -12.04 -38.37 -7.22
N THR A 797 -12.24 -38.35 -5.90
CA THR A 797 -11.16 -38.13 -4.94
C THR A 797 -10.15 -39.28 -4.96
N TYR A 798 -10.61 -40.53 -5.11
CA TYR A 798 -9.70 -41.67 -5.29
C TYR A 798 -8.82 -41.56 -6.55
N LEU A 799 -9.40 -41.16 -7.69
CA LEU A 799 -8.64 -40.84 -8.90
C LEU A 799 -7.60 -39.73 -8.64
N HIS A 800 -7.98 -38.68 -7.93
CA HIS A 800 -7.09 -37.56 -7.61
C HIS A 800 -5.94 -37.99 -6.68
N GLU A 801 -6.22 -38.80 -5.67
CA GLU A 801 -5.21 -39.36 -4.75
C GLU A 801 -4.15 -40.16 -5.50
N LEU A 802 -4.58 -41.11 -6.34
CA LEU A 802 -3.65 -41.91 -7.14
C LEU A 802 -2.88 -41.06 -8.16
N TYR A 803 -3.54 -40.09 -8.81
CA TYR A 803 -2.88 -39.16 -9.73
C TYR A 803 -1.77 -38.37 -9.03
N ARG A 804 -2.05 -37.84 -7.84
CA ARG A 804 -1.08 -37.07 -7.04
C ARG A 804 0.05 -37.94 -6.50
N GLY A 805 -0.27 -39.15 -6.04
CA GLY A 805 0.68 -40.12 -5.51
C GLY A 805 1.68 -40.62 -6.56
N HIS A 806 1.31 -40.59 -7.84
CA HIS A 806 2.10 -41.14 -8.95
C HIS A 806 2.42 -40.12 -10.06
N ILE A 807 2.43 -38.83 -9.75
CA ILE A 807 2.56 -37.78 -10.77
C ILE A 807 3.89 -37.84 -11.54
N GLU A 808 4.98 -38.29 -10.91
CA GLU A 808 6.29 -38.46 -11.56
C GLU A 808 6.25 -39.59 -12.59
N GLU A 809 5.63 -40.71 -12.26
CA GLU A 809 5.48 -41.86 -13.14
C GLU A 809 4.53 -41.56 -14.29
N ILE A 810 3.41 -40.88 -14.03
CA ILE A 810 2.46 -40.45 -15.06
C ILE A 810 3.14 -39.54 -16.09
N GLN A 811 4.05 -38.66 -15.66
CA GLN A 811 4.81 -37.81 -16.57
C GLN A 811 5.75 -38.58 -17.50
N LEU A 812 6.10 -39.84 -17.19
CA LEU A 812 6.88 -40.72 -18.07
C LEU A 812 6.02 -41.42 -19.13
N ALA A 813 4.70 -41.45 -18.96
CA ALA A 813 3.75 -42.07 -19.89
C ALA A 813 2.43 -41.28 -20.03
N PRO A 814 2.48 -39.99 -20.41
CA PRO A 814 1.31 -39.10 -20.35
C PRO A 814 0.22 -39.49 -21.36
N ASN A 815 0.56 -39.96 -22.57
CA ASN A 815 -0.47 -40.38 -23.53
C ASN A 815 -1.14 -41.69 -23.10
N LEU A 816 -0.39 -42.62 -22.51
CA LEU A 816 -0.91 -43.87 -21.96
C LEU A 816 -1.91 -43.62 -20.83
N PHE A 817 -1.55 -42.79 -19.85
CA PHE A 817 -2.44 -42.40 -18.76
C PHE A 817 -3.74 -41.80 -19.29
N LEU A 818 -3.65 -40.78 -20.15
CA LEU A 818 -4.82 -40.13 -20.74
C LEU A 818 -5.68 -41.09 -21.58
N ARG A 819 -5.05 -42.05 -22.28
CA ARG A 819 -5.76 -43.05 -23.09
C ARG A 819 -6.54 -44.04 -22.23
N GLU A 820 -5.96 -44.54 -21.15
CA GLU A 820 -6.68 -45.45 -20.26
C GLU A 820 -7.75 -44.69 -19.46
N LEU A 821 -7.46 -43.47 -18.99
CA LEU A 821 -8.45 -42.62 -18.34
C LEU A 821 -9.65 -42.32 -19.25
N ARG A 822 -9.41 -42.03 -20.53
CA ARG A 822 -10.46 -41.88 -21.55
C ARG A 822 -11.37 -43.11 -21.63
N LYS A 823 -10.82 -44.33 -21.60
CA LYS A 823 -11.63 -45.57 -21.63
C LYS A 823 -12.49 -45.68 -20.39
N THR A 824 -11.91 -45.36 -19.23
CA THR A 824 -12.61 -45.38 -17.94
C THR A 824 -13.73 -44.34 -17.86
N LEU A 825 -13.53 -43.16 -18.46
CA LEU A 825 -14.57 -42.11 -18.55
C LEU A 825 -15.62 -42.36 -19.66
N LEU A 826 -15.52 -43.47 -20.38
CA LEU A 826 -16.52 -43.95 -21.34
C LEU A 826 -16.89 -45.42 -21.05
N PRO A 827 -17.33 -45.76 -19.83
CA PRO A 827 -17.57 -47.13 -19.45
C PRO A 827 -18.85 -47.66 -20.12
N LYS A 828 -18.86 -48.96 -20.45
CA LYS A 828 -20.06 -49.60 -21.02
C LYS A 828 -21.28 -49.56 -20.10
N GLU A 829 -21.05 -49.51 -18.78
CA GLU A 829 -22.10 -49.50 -17.77
C GLU A 829 -22.53 -48.09 -17.36
N HIS A 830 -21.97 -47.04 -17.99
CA HIS A 830 -22.20 -45.62 -17.68
C HIS A 830 -21.79 -45.17 -16.26
N ILE A 831 -21.39 -46.07 -15.37
CA ILE A 831 -20.96 -45.76 -13.99
C ILE A 831 -19.46 -45.99 -13.87
N VAL A 832 -18.74 -45.01 -13.32
CA VAL A 832 -17.31 -45.13 -13.00
C VAL A 832 -17.15 -45.56 -11.54
N THR A 833 -16.25 -46.51 -11.29
CA THR A 833 -16.02 -47.12 -9.97
C THR A 833 -14.52 -47.10 -9.66
N LYS A 834 -14.14 -47.39 -8.40
CA LYS A 834 -12.73 -47.46 -8.00
C LYS A 834 -11.95 -48.52 -8.81
N ASP A 835 -12.54 -49.69 -9.06
CA ASP A 835 -11.92 -50.72 -9.88
C ASP A 835 -11.58 -50.22 -11.30
N HIS A 836 -12.44 -49.37 -11.88
CA HIS A 836 -12.14 -48.76 -13.18
C HIS A 836 -10.96 -47.79 -13.11
N ILE A 837 -10.76 -47.10 -11.97
CA ILE A 837 -9.61 -46.23 -11.73
C ILE A 837 -8.35 -47.08 -11.53
N ASP A 838 -8.41 -48.14 -10.74
CA ASP A 838 -7.26 -49.04 -10.51
C ASP A 838 -6.70 -49.57 -11.82
N GLN A 839 -7.56 -49.98 -12.75
CA GLN A 839 -7.17 -50.43 -14.10
C GLN A 839 -6.44 -49.36 -14.93
N VAL A 840 -6.70 -48.07 -14.69
CA VAL A 840 -5.95 -46.97 -15.34
C VAL A 840 -4.53 -46.97 -14.82
N PHE A 841 -4.35 -47.01 -13.50
CA PHE A 841 -3.03 -46.91 -12.86
C PHE A 841 -2.20 -48.18 -13.00
N GLU A 842 -2.82 -49.37 -12.97
CA GLU A 842 -2.11 -50.63 -13.26
C GLU A 842 -1.37 -50.58 -14.61
N LYS A 843 -1.99 -49.96 -15.62
CA LYS A 843 -1.38 -49.82 -16.95
C LYS A 843 -0.49 -48.60 -17.08
N ALA A 844 -0.91 -47.46 -16.53
CA ALA A 844 -0.18 -46.20 -16.66
C ALA A 844 1.17 -46.23 -15.91
N LEU A 845 1.29 -47.05 -14.87
CA LEU A 845 2.49 -47.21 -14.05
C LEU A 845 3.39 -48.36 -14.50
N ASP A 846 3.01 -49.09 -15.54
CA ASP A 846 3.80 -50.19 -16.10
C ASP A 846 5.12 -49.66 -16.70
N GLU A 847 6.25 -50.09 -16.15
CA GLU A 847 7.57 -49.67 -16.60
C GLU A 847 7.86 -50.05 -18.05
N GLU A 848 7.28 -51.16 -18.55
CA GLU A 848 7.49 -51.65 -19.92
C GLU A 848 6.72 -50.83 -20.96
N LEU A 849 5.73 -50.04 -20.53
CA LEU A 849 4.86 -49.25 -21.40
C LEU A 849 5.18 -47.75 -21.39
N ARG A 850 6.27 -47.33 -20.72
CA ARG A 850 6.70 -45.94 -20.63
C ARG A 850 7.00 -45.32 -22.01
N GLU A 851 6.68 -44.04 -22.14
CA GLU A 851 6.95 -43.26 -23.36
C GLU A 851 8.32 -42.57 -23.30
N LEU A 852 8.84 -42.36 -22.10
CA LEU A 852 10.14 -41.73 -21.83
C LEU A 852 11.04 -42.67 -21.04
N ASP A 853 12.22 -42.97 -21.59
CA ASP A 853 13.24 -43.75 -20.91
C ASP A 853 13.91 -42.93 -19.81
N ARG A 854 14.02 -43.52 -18.62
CA ARG A 854 14.79 -42.96 -17.50
C ARG A 854 15.90 -43.93 -17.13
N LEU A 855 17.14 -43.47 -17.16
CA LEU A 855 18.27 -44.26 -16.66
C LEU A 855 18.02 -44.56 -15.18
N ASN A 856 18.07 -45.84 -14.81
CA ASN A 856 17.87 -46.26 -13.42
C ASN A 856 19.09 -45.87 -12.59
N MET A 857 19.07 -44.64 -12.05
CA MET A 857 20.18 -44.08 -11.27
C MET A 857 20.48 -44.87 -10.00
N VAL A 858 19.51 -45.63 -9.46
CA VAL A 858 19.72 -46.50 -8.30
C VAL A 858 20.57 -47.71 -8.69
N LYS A 859 20.28 -48.34 -9.84
CA LYS A 859 21.12 -49.41 -10.40
C LYS A 859 22.51 -48.88 -10.76
N LEU A 860 22.59 -47.73 -11.43
CA LEU A 860 23.86 -47.09 -11.77
C LEU A 860 24.70 -46.77 -10.53
N ASN A 861 24.10 -46.17 -9.49
CA ASN A 861 24.81 -45.84 -8.26
C ASN A 861 25.24 -47.09 -7.49
N LYS A 862 24.49 -48.21 -7.57
CA LYS A 862 24.92 -49.51 -7.04
C LYS A 862 26.15 -50.05 -7.77
N ASP A 863 26.21 -49.92 -9.09
CA ASP A 863 27.39 -50.34 -9.87
C ASP A 863 28.62 -49.45 -9.59
N VAL A 864 28.42 -48.16 -9.30
CA VAL A 864 29.51 -47.22 -8.95
C VAL A 864 29.97 -47.36 -7.49
N SER A 865 29.12 -47.85 -6.58
CA SER A 865 29.48 -48.06 -5.16
C SER A 865 30.11 -49.42 -4.86
N VAL A 866 30.34 -50.25 -5.89
CA VAL A 866 31.06 -51.52 -5.81
C VAL A 866 32.49 -51.41 -6.41
N SER A 867 32.96 -50.21 -6.78
CA SER A 867 34.35 -49.97 -7.20
C SER A 867 35.23 -49.42 -6.09
#